data_AF-A0A1V6Q6J9-F1
#
_entry.id   AF-A0A1V6Q6J9-F1
#
_cell.length_a   1.000
_cell.length_b   1.000
_cell.length_c   1.000
_cell.angle_alpha   90.00
_cell.angle_beta   90.00
_cell.angle_gamma   90.00
#
_symmetry.space_group_name_H-M   'P 1'
#
loop_
_entity.id
_entity.type
_entity.pdbx_description
1 polymer ?
#
loop_
_entity_poly.entity_id
_entity_poly.type
_entity_poly.pdbx_seq_one_letter_code
_entity_poly.pdbx_strand_id
1 'polypeptide(L)'
;MAPSKKGAQKPKANAAEDVEETFQAVVLADTFETRFEPFTREKPRCLLPLANTPLIEYTLEFLANAGVEEVFLYGGAHSDQLEKYINASKWRALSSPFKHLSFLKSTSTSVGDVMRDLDGKHLITGDFIVVSGDVISNLPIEGALAAHRTRRETDKNAIMTMVLREAGRNHRTKSTSTSPVFVIDPTKNRCVHYEEIDRSPDCTEQARISIETETILEFPELDIRQDLIDCSIDICTPDVLSLWSDSFDYQTPRKQFLYGVLKDYELNGKTLHTYIINDNYAARVRNLKAYDAISKDIISRWAYPLCPDTNLLPGHTYNLRKGSLYQEQGVTLARSCVIGRRTVIGQGTSIGDRTTVHSTTLGRNCKIGRNVKLDGAYIWDNVVIGDNTDVRGAIIADGVVIGKNCNIATGALISFGVKIADGISVESGKRITKTRMDGSRAKSDPSVVGEEGEGYEFIHGEEDDSDDDDEDDESIASSGLIYRMPGLSLSSASISTLSSELSQGSWPHSGRSSFSTDHEEQDNFHHDASASVFDSLREGVSADVVQLELVSLRMTANASDNQVRRAIVSSFMKHIQQLMEAGKGAGQAVSEVFSKYKEVVERTLFDRQKEQKKDQVDLLLVLQQDLVHRSKGDTVLLFTAKSLYELELVDEEAYDQWWNDERSSATEEMRTVRGQAQQFVDWLAEAEEESSEEEDSDEEESDDE
;
A
#
# COMPACT_ATOMS: atom_id res chain seq x y z
N MET A 1 -14.33 24.06 85.32
CA MET A 1 -14.63 23.88 83.88
C MET A 1 -13.34 24.15 83.11
N ALA A 2 -13.10 23.31 82.10
CA ALA A 2 -11.83 23.05 81.39
C ALA A 2 -10.81 22.19 82.16
N PRO A 3 -10.40 21.06 81.54
CA PRO A 3 -8.99 20.96 81.15
C PRO A 3 -8.81 20.53 79.69
N SER A 4 -7.92 21.28 79.01
CA SER A 4 -6.88 20.85 78.07
C SER A 4 -7.00 19.43 77.47
N LYS A 5 -7.29 19.37 76.16
CA LYS A 5 -7.12 18.15 75.35
C LYS A 5 -5.89 18.26 74.44
N LYS A 6 -5.05 17.25 74.60
CA LYS A 6 -3.89 16.86 73.80
C LYS A 6 -4.25 16.72 72.31
N GLY A 7 -3.24 16.96 71.48
CA GLY A 7 -3.34 17.05 70.03
C GLY A 7 -3.67 15.74 69.29
N ALA A 8 -4.09 15.93 68.05
CA ALA A 8 -4.18 14.92 67.02
C ALA A 8 -3.18 15.27 65.91
N GLN A 9 -2.32 14.30 65.60
CA GLN A 9 -1.39 14.33 64.47
C GLN A 9 -2.18 14.34 63.15
N LYS A 10 -1.82 15.25 62.24
CA LYS A 10 -2.24 15.20 60.83
C LYS A 10 -1.47 14.08 60.11
N PRO A 11 -2.11 13.28 59.25
CA PRO A 11 -1.41 12.32 58.42
C PRO A 11 -0.61 13.07 57.34
N LYS A 12 0.66 12.67 57.15
CA LYS A 12 1.49 13.07 56.01
C LYS A 12 0.88 12.47 54.75
N ALA A 13 0.36 13.31 53.86
CA ALA A 13 0.16 12.92 52.47
C ALA A 13 1.55 12.79 51.82
N ASN A 14 1.80 11.65 51.19
CA ASN A 14 2.95 11.44 50.33
C ASN A 14 2.89 12.45 49.20
N ALA A 15 3.87 13.36 49.14
CA ALA A 15 4.19 14.09 47.94
C ALA A 15 4.80 13.09 46.96
N ALA A 16 3.97 12.52 46.10
CA ALA A 16 4.45 12.11 44.79
C ALA A 16 4.91 13.40 44.11
N GLU A 17 6.15 13.42 43.62
CA GLU A 17 6.63 14.48 42.75
C GLU A 17 5.70 14.49 41.54
N ASP A 18 4.84 15.53 41.43
CA ASP A 18 4.16 15.85 40.19
C ASP A 18 5.27 16.22 39.20
N VAL A 19 5.81 15.23 38.49
CA VAL A 19 6.64 15.46 37.31
C VAL A 19 5.74 16.23 36.36
N GLU A 20 6.03 17.52 36.14
CA GLU A 20 5.32 18.30 35.13
C GLU A 20 5.46 17.56 33.80
N GLU A 21 4.38 16.94 33.33
CA GLU A 21 4.35 16.24 32.04
C GLU A 21 4.62 17.27 30.95
N THR A 22 5.84 17.25 30.43
CA THR A 22 6.23 18.08 29.28
C THR A 22 5.40 17.68 28.08
N PHE A 23 4.79 18.65 27.40
CA PHE A 23 4.00 18.33 26.23
C PHE A 23 4.91 18.06 25.02
N GLN A 24 4.89 16.82 24.55
CA GLN A 24 5.78 16.31 23.50
C GLN A 24 5.06 16.26 22.14
N ALA A 25 5.80 16.48 21.06
CA ALA A 25 5.31 16.24 19.70
C ALA A 25 6.34 15.49 18.85
N VAL A 26 5.83 14.65 17.96
CA VAL A 26 6.59 13.91 16.96
C VAL A 26 6.21 14.45 15.60
N VAL A 27 7.21 14.96 14.88
CA VAL A 27 7.05 15.49 13.53
C VAL A 27 7.68 14.54 12.52
N LEU A 28 6.82 13.95 11.68
CA LEU A 28 7.23 13.11 10.56
C LEU A 28 7.58 14.02 9.39
N ALA A 29 8.86 14.38 9.23
CA ALA A 29 9.28 15.35 8.21
C ALA A 29 9.19 14.79 6.78
N ASP A 30 9.18 13.46 6.67
CA ASP A 30 8.96 12.73 5.43
C ASP A 30 7.86 11.69 5.68
N THR A 31 6.99 11.49 4.70
CA THR A 31 5.97 10.45 4.73
C THR A 31 6.20 9.40 3.66
N PHE A 32 7.41 9.38 3.06
CA PHE A 32 7.84 8.37 2.09
C PHE A 32 6.94 8.29 0.85
N GLU A 33 6.25 9.39 0.53
CA GLU A 33 5.34 9.48 -0.61
C GLU A 33 6.08 10.01 -1.86
N THR A 34 5.86 9.36 -3.02
CA THR A 34 6.46 9.73 -4.31
C THR A 34 5.70 10.83 -5.07
N ARG A 35 4.59 11.35 -4.51
CA ARG A 35 3.63 12.24 -5.20
C ARG A 35 4.19 13.60 -5.68
N PHE A 36 5.31 14.03 -5.11
CA PHE A 36 5.97 15.29 -5.48
C PHE A 36 7.20 15.08 -6.38
N GLU A 37 7.41 13.87 -6.90
CA GLU A 37 8.42 13.63 -7.90
C GLU A 37 8.10 14.41 -9.19
N PRO A 38 9.08 15.15 -9.75
CA PRO A 38 10.52 14.98 -9.57
C PRO A 38 11.20 15.85 -8.49
N PHE A 39 10.48 16.73 -7.78
CA PHE A 39 11.10 17.69 -6.86
C PHE A 39 11.71 17.04 -5.61
N THR A 40 11.03 16.03 -5.08
CA THR A 40 11.43 15.34 -3.84
C THR A 40 12.75 14.58 -3.93
N ARG A 41 13.26 14.34 -5.14
CA ARG A 41 14.52 13.61 -5.41
C ARG A 41 15.78 14.43 -5.12
N GLU A 42 15.65 15.75 -5.06
CA GLU A 42 16.78 16.66 -4.75
C GLU A 42 16.63 17.30 -3.36
N LYS A 43 15.38 17.56 -2.95
CA LYS A 43 15.05 18.28 -1.73
C LYS A 43 13.80 17.66 -1.08
N PRO A 44 13.80 17.39 0.23
CA PRO A 44 12.67 16.74 0.89
C PRO A 44 11.42 17.62 0.87
N ARG A 45 10.24 16.98 0.87
CA ARG A 45 8.94 17.67 0.74
C ARG A 45 8.75 18.79 1.77
N CYS A 46 9.11 18.54 3.03
CA CYS A 46 8.97 19.51 4.12
C CYS A 46 9.76 20.81 3.90
N LEU A 47 10.79 20.81 3.05
CA LEU A 47 11.56 22.02 2.72
C LEU A 47 11.10 22.72 1.44
N LEU A 48 10.11 22.18 0.73
CA LEU A 48 9.56 22.85 -0.46
C LEU A 48 8.84 24.15 -0.03
N PRO A 49 9.03 25.26 -0.76
CA PRO A 49 8.50 26.55 -0.35
C PRO A 49 7.03 26.71 -0.74
N LEU A 50 6.17 27.02 0.23
CA LEU A 50 4.78 27.41 0.05
C LEU A 50 4.64 28.91 0.33
N ALA A 51 4.34 29.70 -0.70
CA ALA A 51 4.38 31.18 -0.66
C ALA A 51 5.73 31.71 -0.11
N ASN A 52 6.83 31.20 -0.68
CA ASN A 52 8.22 31.55 -0.36
C ASN A 52 8.68 31.21 1.07
N THR A 53 7.94 30.38 1.80
CA THR A 53 8.29 29.88 3.14
C THR A 53 8.26 28.35 3.12
N PRO A 54 9.29 27.63 3.60
CA PRO A 54 9.27 26.17 3.63
C PRO A 54 8.10 25.59 4.44
N LEU A 55 7.57 24.45 4.02
CA LEU A 55 6.41 23.80 4.66
C LEU A 55 6.63 23.51 6.15
N ILE A 56 7.83 23.08 6.54
CA ILE A 56 8.18 22.75 7.93
C ILE A 56 8.05 23.96 8.88
N GLU A 57 8.18 25.19 8.38
CA GLU A 57 8.03 26.37 9.23
C GLU A 57 6.56 26.56 9.65
N TYR A 58 5.60 26.23 8.78
CA TYR A 58 4.18 26.31 9.13
C TYR A 58 3.80 25.28 10.19
N THR A 59 4.37 24.07 10.15
CA THR A 59 4.12 23.04 11.17
C THR A 59 4.77 23.40 12.49
N LEU A 60 6.02 23.88 12.48
CA LEU A 60 6.70 24.30 13.72
C LEU A 60 6.02 25.51 14.36
N GLU A 61 5.54 26.49 13.58
CA GLU A 61 4.74 27.60 14.12
C GLU A 61 3.41 27.12 14.71
N PHE A 62 2.76 26.15 14.09
CA PHE A 62 1.55 25.54 14.64
C PHE A 62 1.84 24.86 15.99
N LEU A 63 2.92 24.07 16.10
CA LEU A 63 3.32 23.41 17.35
C LEU A 63 3.74 24.41 18.43
N ALA A 64 4.41 25.49 18.04
CA ALA A 64 4.76 26.59 18.94
C ALA A 64 3.51 27.26 19.51
N ASN A 65 2.51 27.55 18.67
CA ASN A 65 1.23 28.13 19.11
C ASN A 65 0.41 27.13 19.95
N ALA A 66 0.61 25.83 19.76
CA ALA A 66 0.02 24.78 20.57
C ALA A 66 0.65 24.63 21.97
N GLY A 67 1.78 25.31 22.26
CA GLY A 67 2.45 25.22 23.56
C GLY A 67 3.25 23.94 23.75
N VAL A 68 3.67 23.28 22.66
CA VAL A 68 4.55 22.10 22.73
C VAL A 68 5.93 22.52 23.24
N GLU A 69 6.50 21.75 24.17
CA GLU A 69 7.80 22.05 24.76
C GLU A 69 8.93 21.23 24.15
N GLU A 70 8.66 19.97 23.79
CA GLU A 70 9.65 19.06 23.20
C GLU A 70 9.19 18.54 21.85
N VAL A 71 10.07 18.60 20.85
CA VAL A 71 9.77 18.17 19.48
C VAL A 71 10.83 17.18 18.99
N PHE A 72 10.35 16.01 18.56
CA PHE A 72 11.14 14.97 17.91
C PHE A 72 10.91 15.05 16.39
N LEU A 73 11.95 15.44 15.65
CA LEU A 73 11.89 15.54 14.20
C LEU A 73 12.52 14.30 13.56
N TYR A 74 11.71 13.51 12.86
CA TYR A 74 12.16 12.37 12.07
C TYR A 74 12.41 12.79 10.63
N GLY A 75 13.67 12.70 10.20
CA GLY A 75 14.06 12.95 8.82
C GLY A 75 14.12 11.66 8.02
N GLY A 76 13.37 11.58 6.92
CA GLY A 76 13.49 10.51 5.91
C GLY A 76 14.55 10.84 4.87
N ALA A 77 14.13 10.99 3.61
CA ALA A 77 15.03 11.32 2.51
C ALA A 77 15.77 12.65 2.75
N HIS A 78 17.05 12.70 2.36
CA HIS A 78 17.91 13.88 2.50
C HIS A 78 17.95 14.47 3.92
N SER A 79 17.96 13.62 4.94
CA SER A 79 18.00 14.01 6.36
C SER A 79 19.10 15.04 6.69
N ASP A 80 20.28 14.95 6.06
CA ASP A 80 21.37 15.92 6.25
C ASP A 80 21.02 17.35 5.80
N GLN A 81 20.22 17.52 4.73
CA GLN A 81 19.78 18.84 4.29
C GLN A 81 18.79 19.45 5.29
N LEU A 82 17.87 18.61 5.80
CA LEU A 82 16.91 19.02 6.82
C LEU A 82 17.61 19.40 8.12
N GLU A 83 18.56 18.59 8.58
CA GLU A 83 19.38 18.88 9.76
C GLU A 83 20.12 20.21 9.60
N LYS A 84 20.75 20.44 8.45
CA LYS A 84 21.44 21.69 8.14
C LYS A 84 20.50 22.91 8.16
N TYR A 85 19.30 22.77 7.59
CA TYR A 85 18.29 23.83 7.59
C TYR A 85 17.85 24.17 9.01
N ILE A 86 17.46 23.15 9.79
CA ILE A 86 17.00 23.30 11.17
C ILE A 86 18.10 23.89 12.06
N ASN A 87 19.35 23.48 11.88
CA ASN A 87 20.48 24.05 12.62
C ASN A 87 20.69 25.55 12.35
N ALA A 88 20.35 26.02 11.14
CA ALA A 88 20.40 27.44 10.77
C ALA A 88 19.11 28.20 11.11
N SER A 89 18.02 27.49 11.42
CA SER A 89 16.71 28.07 11.69
C SER A 89 16.63 28.75 13.05
N LYS A 90 15.57 29.54 13.25
CA LYS A 90 15.27 30.19 14.53
C LYS A 90 14.91 29.19 15.65
N TRP A 91 14.52 27.97 15.31
CA TRP A 91 14.01 26.97 16.26
C TRP A 91 15.10 26.38 17.15
N ARG A 92 16.37 26.44 16.74
CA ARG A 92 17.52 26.07 17.57
C ARG A 92 18.05 27.23 18.42
N ALA A 93 17.59 28.45 18.18
CA ALA A 93 18.00 29.60 18.98
C ALA A 93 17.37 29.52 20.39
N LEU A 94 18.04 30.10 21.39
CA LEU A 94 17.57 30.18 22.78
C LEU A 94 16.23 30.95 22.94
N SER A 95 15.83 31.72 21.93
CA SER A 95 14.55 32.42 21.89
C SER A 95 13.39 31.55 21.39
N SER A 96 13.65 30.30 21.01
CA SER A 96 12.64 29.35 20.56
C SER A 96 11.67 29.02 21.70
N PRO A 97 10.37 28.82 21.41
CA PRO A 97 9.41 28.34 22.41
C PRO A 97 9.67 26.89 22.84
N PHE A 98 10.39 26.11 22.02
CA PHE A 98 10.73 24.73 22.34
C PHE A 98 11.90 24.67 23.33
N LYS A 99 11.73 23.91 24.42
CA LYS A 99 12.81 23.59 25.37
C LYS A 99 13.83 22.65 24.72
N HIS A 100 13.34 21.64 23.99
CA HIS A 100 14.17 20.65 23.30
C HIS A 100 13.64 20.37 21.89
N LEU A 101 14.54 20.47 20.90
CA LEU A 101 14.29 20.07 19.51
C LEU A 101 15.35 19.06 19.09
N SER A 102 15.00 17.78 19.12
CA SER A 102 15.90 16.67 18.80
C SER A 102 15.64 16.13 17.40
N PHE A 103 16.72 15.98 16.63
CA PHE A 103 16.70 15.36 15.32
C PHE A 103 17.03 13.88 15.44
N LEU A 104 16.15 13.02 14.96
CA LEU A 104 16.32 11.58 14.97
C LEU A 104 16.61 11.12 13.54
N LYS A 105 17.85 10.70 13.29
CA LYS A 105 18.21 10.00 12.06
C LYS A 105 17.66 8.58 12.16
N SER A 106 16.83 8.22 11.20
CA SER A 106 16.35 6.84 11.04
C SER A 106 16.58 6.38 9.60
N THR A 107 16.75 5.08 9.43
CA THR A 107 16.74 4.40 8.13
C THR A 107 15.34 3.88 7.77
N SER A 108 14.31 4.31 8.51
CA SER A 108 12.91 3.95 8.27
C SER A 108 12.49 4.27 6.84
N THR A 109 11.70 3.37 6.24
CA THR A 109 11.08 3.53 4.92
C THR A 109 9.57 3.76 5.00
N SER A 110 8.96 3.53 6.17
CA SER A 110 7.54 3.72 6.42
C SER A 110 7.28 4.52 7.69
N VAL A 111 6.04 5.03 7.84
CA VAL A 111 5.62 5.69 9.08
C VAL A 111 5.56 4.70 10.23
N GLY A 112 5.16 3.44 9.97
CA GLY A 112 5.14 2.38 10.97
C GLY A 112 6.51 2.12 11.59
N ASP A 113 7.57 2.06 10.77
CA ASP A 113 8.93 1.87 11.27
C ASP A 113 9.41 3.04 12.13
N VAL A 114 8.98 4.27 11.81
CA VAL A 114 9.28 5.44 12.63
C VAL A 114 8.63 5.32 14.01
N MET A 115 7.38 4.86 14.06
CA MET A 115 6.65 4.67 15.32
C MET A 115 7.26 3.54 16.17
N ARG A 116 7.73 2.45 15.55
CA ARG A 116 8.44 1.35 16.22
C ARG A 116 9.80 1.76 16.77
N ASP A 117 10.57 2.49 15.96
CA ASP A 117 11.86 3.04 16.41
C ASP A 117 11.67 4.04 17.55
N LEU A 118 10.60 4.83 17.52
CA LEU A 118 10.24 5.71 18.63
C LEU A 118 9.91 4.93 19.91
N ASP A 119 9.15 3.84 19.79
CA ASP A 119 8.83 2.95 20.91
C ASP A 119 10.10 2.36 21.52
N GLY A 120 10.98 1.79 20.69
CA GLY A 120 12.24 1.18 21.11
C GLY A 120 13.22 2.15 21.79
N LYS A 121 13.07 3.46 21.56
CA LYS A 121 13.88 4.50 22.22
C LYS A 121 13.30 4.98 23.55
N HIS A 122 12.05 4.65 23.87
CA HIS A 122 11.34 5.03 25.11
C HIS A 122 11.46 6.53 25.47
N LEU A 123 11.36 7.40 24.46
CA LEU A 123 11.50 8.86 24.63
C LEU A 123 10.19 9.54 25.07
N ILE A 124 9.06 8.90 24.79
CA ILE A 124 7.74 9.45 25.07
C ILE A 124 7.31 9.07 26.48
N THR A 125 6.92 10.07 27.27
CA THR A 125 6.54 9.90 28.69
C THR A 125 5.04 9.99 28.93
N GLY A 126 4.32 10.80 28.14
CA GLY A 126 2.89 11.07 28.31
C GLY A 126 2.14 11.22 26.98
N ASP A 127 1.00 11.92 27.01
CA ASP A 127 0.25 12.26 25.79
C ASP A 127 1.12 13.10 24.85
N PHE A 128 1.17 12.73 23.58
CA PHE A 128 1.97 13.41 22.58
C PHE A 128 1.17 13.64 21.30
N ILE A 129 1.58 14.64 20.51
CA ILE A 129 0.98 14.89 19.19
C ILE A 129 1.86 14.26 18.10
N VAL A 130 1.26 13.51 17.19
CA VAL A 130 1.89 13.11 15.92
C VAL A 130 1.39 14.02 14.81
N VAL A 131 2.32 14.68 14.12
CA VAL A 131 2.01 15.58 13.00
C VAL A 131 2.93 15.29 11.83
N SER A 132 2.39 15.35 10.62
CA SER A 132 3.19 15.33 9.39
C SER A 132 3.84 16.70 9.13
N GLY A 133 5.07 16.72 8.63
CA GLY A 133 5.89 17.93 8.45
C GLY A 133 5.38 18.95 7.42
N ASP A 134 4.26 18.66 6.76
CA ASP A 134 3.62 19.41 5.67
C ASP A 134 2.20 19.92 6.01
N VAL A 135 1.87 19.99 7.30
CA VAL A 135 0.57 20.48 7.80
C VAL A 135 0.58 21.99 8.03
N ILE A 136 -0.52 22.65 7.65
CA ILE A 136 -0.74 24.07 7.90
C ILE A 136 -2.04 24.20 8.70
N SER A 137 -1.92 24.71 9.92
CA SER A 137 -3.05 24.85 10.83
C SER A 137 -2.92 26.09 11.72
N ASN A 138 -4.04 26.77 11.95
CA ASN A 138 -4.16 27.85 12.95
C ASN A 138 -5.07 27.44 14.13
N LEU A 139 -5.28 26.14 14.32
CA LEU A 139 -6.11 25.60 15.39
C LEU A 139 -5.41 25.74 16.77
N PRO A 140 -6.08 26.27 17.80
CA PRO A 140 -5.64 26.07 19.18
C PRO A 140 -5.91 24.62 19.62
N ILE A 141 -4.85 23.83 19.82
CA ILE A 141 -4.97 22.40 20.16
C ILE A 141 -5.45 22.14 21.60
N GLU A 142 -5.35 23.14 22.48
CA GLU A 142 -5.66 23.03 23.92
C GLU A 142 -7.05 22.40 24.18
N GLY A 143 -8.06 22.79 23.39
CA GLY A 143 -9.41 22.25 23.51
C GLY A 143 -9.51 20.76 23.15
N ALA A 144 -8.78 20.33 22.12
CA ALA A 144 -8.74 18.93 21.71
C ALA A 144 -7.96 18.07 22.72
N LEU A 145 -6.85 18.58 23.26
CA LEU A 145 -6.05 17.93 24.29
C LEU A 145 -6.82 17.77 25.60
N ALA A 146 -7.51 18.82 26.05
CA ALA A 146 -8.34 18.76 27.26
C ALA A 146 -9.47 17.73 27.11
N ALA A 147 -10.10 17.68 25.93
CA ALA A 147 -11.11 16.68 25.63
C ALA A 147 -10.54 15.26 25.60
N HIS A 148 -9.33 15.07 25.06
CA HIS A 148 -8.62 13.79 25.08
C HIS A 148 -8.31 13.33 26.51
N ARG A 149 -7.71 14.20 27.33
CA ARG A 149 -7.37 13.90 28.73
C ARG A 149 -8.60 13.57 29.57
N THR A 150 -9.68 14.36 29.43
CA THR A 150 -10.95 14.10 30.13
C THR A 150 -11.51 12.73 29.77
N ARG A 151 -11.45 12.34 28.49
CA ARG A 151 -11.87 11.00 28.04
C ARG A 151 -10.96 9.92 28.62
N ARG A 152 -9.64 10.14 28.61
CA ARG A 152 -8.65 9.19 29.13
C ARG A 152 -8.81 8.93 30.63
N GLU A 153 -9.19 9.95 31.40
CA GLU A 153 -9.51 9.82 32.82
C GLU A 153 -10.75 8.92 33.05
N THR A 154 -11.75 9.01 32.16
CA THR A 154 -12.95 8.16 32.24
C THR A 154 -12.74 6.76 31.67
N ASP A 155 -11.99 6.65 30.58
CA ASP A 155 -11.71 5.43 29.85
C ASP A 155 -10.24 5.40 29.45
N LYS A 156 -9.47 4.52 30.09
CA LYS A 156 -8.04 4.36 29.81
C LYS A 156 -7.77 3.77 28.43
N ASN A 157 -8.78 3.19 27.78
CA ASN A 157 -8.66 2.61 26.45
C ASN A 157 -8.80 3.63 25.32
N ALA A 158 -9.07 4.91 25.63
CA ALA A 158 -9.05 5.99 24.66
C ALA A 158 -7.61 6.35 24.25
N ILE A 159 -7.10 5.72 23.19
CA ILE A 159 -5.68 5.77 22.83
C ILE A 159 -5.31 6.92 21.90
N MET A 160 -6.25 7.38 21.06
CA MET A 160 -5.96 8.39 20.04
C MET A 160 -7.17 9.29 19.79
N THR A 161 -6.92 10.56 19.51
CA THR A 161 -7.91 11.54 19.06
C THR A 161 -7.44 12.20 17.78
N MET A 162 -8.16 11.95 16.70
CA MET A 162 -7.88 12.48 15.36
C MET A 162 -8.54 13.84 15.19
N VAL A 163 -7.77 14.81 14.71
CA VAL A 163 -8.28 16.16 14.44
C VAL A 163 -8.72 16.25 12.98
N LEU A 164 -10.02 16.48 12.78
CA LEU A 164 -10.65 16.53 11.47
C LEU A 164 -11.26 17.92 11.25
N ARG A 165 -11.26 18.37 10.00
CA ARG A 165 -11.90 19.63 9.63
C ARG A 165 -13.12 19.40 8.78
N GLU A 166 -14.23 20.04 9.11
CA GLU A 166 -15.41 20.02 8.26
C GLU A 166 -15.16 20.84 6.98
N ALA A 167 -15.31 20.19 5.83
CA ALA A 167 -15.31 20.85 4.53
C ALA A 167 -16.23 20.10 3.57
N GLY A 168 -17.25 20.79 3.06
CA GLY A 168 -18.24 20.21 2.15
C GLY A 168 -17.65 19.33 1.04
N ARG A 169 -18.47 18.39 0.53
CA ARG A 169 -18.04 17.29 -0.37
C ARG A 169 -17.08 17.70 -1.50
N ASN A 170 -17.32 18.85 -2.14
CA ASN A 170 -16.53 19.33 -3.28
C ASN A 170 -15.55 20.46 -2.90
N HIS A 171 -14.84 20.31 -1.78
CA HIS A 171 -13.84 21.29 -1.37
C HIS A 171 -12.54 21.15 -2.17
N ARG A 172 -11.92 22.28 -2.54
CA ARG A 172 -10.73 22.34 -3.42
C ARG A 172 -9.49 21.62 -2.86
N THR A 173 -9.35 21.54 -1.54
CA THR A 173 -8.22 20.91 -0.86
C THR A 173 -8.38 19.40 -0.72
N LYS A 174 -9.57 18.85 -1.02
CA LYS A 174 -9.78 17.40 -1.02
C LYS A 174 -9.18 16.79 -2.27
N SER A 175 -8.59 15.61 -2.09
CA SER A 175 -8.21 14.78 -3.23
C SER A 175 -9.47 14.35 -3.98
N THR A 176 -9.33 14.15 -5.28
CA THR A 176 -10.42 13.66 -6.13
C THR A 176 -10.30 12.16 -6.41
N SER A 177 -9.09 11.61 -6.32
CA SER A 177 -8.82 10.17 -6.46
C SER A 177 -9.29 9.41 -5.23
N THR A 178 -8.70 9.71 -4.07
CA THR A 178 -9.01 9.05 -2.80
C THR A 178 -9.90 9.94 -1.93
N SER A 179 -10.95 9.36 -1.36
CA SER A 179 -11.91 10.06 -0.51
C SER A 179 -12.09 9.30 0.81
N PRO A 180 -11.55 9.79 1.93
CA PRO A 180 -11.73 9.14 3.23
C PRO A 180 -13.18 9.29 3.68
N VAL A 181 -13.73 8.21 4.24
CA VAL A 181 -15.05 8.17 4.84
C VAL A 181 -14.91 7.78 6.30
N PHE A 182 -15.45 8.62 7.17
CA PHE A 182 -15.46 8.38 8.61
C PHE A 182 -16.87 8.00 9.05
N VAL A 183 -17.00 6.91 9.80
CA VAL A 183 -18.23 6.53 10.49
C VAL A 183 -18.06 6.82 11.97
N ILE A 184 -18.85 7.76 12.48
CA ILE A 184 -18.64 8.36 13.81
C ILE A 184 -19.91 8.20 14.64
N ASP A 185 -19.76 7.82 15.90
CA ASP A 185 -20.81 7.95 16.92
C ASP A 185 -20.84 9.42 17.42
N PRO A 186 -21.91 10.18 17.16
CA PRO A 186 -21.99 11.59 17.51
C PRO A 186 -22.07 11.82 19.03
N THR A 187 -22.49 10.82 19.82
CA THR A 187 -22.67 11.00 21.27
C THR A 187 -21.33 11.07 22.01
N LYS A 188 -20.35 10.27 21.57
CA LYS A 188 -19.00 10.18 22.17
C LYS A 188 -17.91 10.75 21.27
N ASN A 189 -18.25 11.20 20.07
CA ASN A 189 -17.31 11.52 18.98
C ASN A 189 -16.28 10.40 18.80
N ARG A 190 -16.76 9.15 18.74
CA ARG A 190 -15.93 7.96 18.57
C ARG A 190 -15.92 7.58 17.09
N CYS A 191 -14.74 7.34 16.51
CA CYS A 191 -14.65 6.71 15.21
C CYS A 191 -14.90 5.21 15.38
N VAL A 192 -15.86 4.68 14.63
CA VAL A 192 -16.22 3.26 14.71
C VAL A 192 -15.72 2.52 13.47
N HIS A 193 -15.79 3.16 12.31
CA HIS A 193 -15.28 2.59 11.07
C HIS A 193 -14.62 3.66 10.20
N TYR A 194 -13.60 3.27 9.45
CA TYR A 194 -12.86 4.13 8.53
C TYR A 194 -12.55 3.36 7.26
N GLU A 195 -12.81 3.95 6.10
CA GLU A 195 -12.46 3.37 4.82
C GLU A 195 -12.12 4.50 3.84
N GLU A 196 -11.13 4.28 2.97
CA GLU A 196 -10.81 5.20 1.88
C GLU A 196 -11.48 4.68 0.61
N ILE A 197 -12.32 5.52 -0.01
CA ILE A 197 -12.92 5.19 -1.31
C ILE A 197 -12.02 5.71 -2.40
N ASP A 198 -11.54 4.79 -3.23
CA ASP A 198 -10.77 5.11 -4.41
C ASP A 198 -11.70 5.22 -5.62
N ARG A 199 -11.58 6.36 -6.33
CA ARG A 199 -12.38 6.68 -7.50
C ARG A 199 -11.58 6.44 -8.78
N SER A 200 -10.83 5.34 -8.83
CA SER A 200 -10.19 4.89 -10.06
C SER A 200 -11.27 4.39 -11.04
N PRO A 201 -11.13 4.65 -12.35
CA PRO A 201 -12.11 4.24 -13.35
C PRO A 201 -12.13 2.72 -13.58
N ASP A 202 -11.04 2.01 -13.26
CA ASP A 202 -10.91 0.57 -13.49
C ASP A 202 -11.50 -0.28 -12.36
N CYS A 203 -11.65 0.26 -11.14
CA CYS A 203 -12.15 -0.49 -10.00
C CYS A 203 -13.56 -0.03 -9.59
N THR A 204 -14.60 -0.65 -10.17
CA THR A 204 -16.00 -0.36 -9.81
C THR A 204 -16.42 -0.98 -8.46
N GLU A 205 -15.64 -1.91 -7.90
CA GLU A 205 -15.95 -2.57 -6.63
C GLU A 205 -15.64 -1.69 -5.40
N GLN A 206 -14.59 -0.88 -5.44
CA GLN A 206 -14.20 0.06 -4.37
C GLN A 206 -15.13 1.28 -4.24
N ALA A 207 -16.16 1.40 -5.08
CA ALA A 207 -17.14 2.48 -5.00
C ALA A 207 -18.17 2.31 -3.85
N ARG A 208 -18.05 1.24 -3.05
CA ARG A 208 -18.97 0.91 -1.94
C ARG A 208 -18.18 0.78 -0.64
N ILE A 209 -18.82 1.14 0.47
CA ILE A 209 -18.27 1.01 1.82
C ILE A 209 -18.84 -0.26 2.44
N SER A 210 -17.99 -1.04 3.10
CA SER A 210 -18.38 -2.29 3.78
C SER A 210 -18.38 -2.13 5.30
N ILE A 211 -19.56 -1.84 5.87
CA ILE A 211 -19.72 -1.69 7.32
C ILE A 211 -20.22 -3.01 7.92
N GLU A 212 -19.54 -3.49 8.95
CA GLU A 212 -19.94 -4.69 9.69
C GLU A 212 -21.28 -4.50 10.39
N THR A 213 -22.14 -5.51 10.32
CA THR A 213 -23.52 -5.42 10.84
C THR A 213 -23.54 -5.28 12.37
N GLU A 214 -22.54 -5.83 13.06
CA GLU A 214 -22.41 -5.77 14.52
C GLU A 214 -22.25 -4.33 15.02
N THR A 215 -21.42 -3.54 14.34
CA THR A 215 -21.28 -2.10 14.58
C THR A 215 -22.62 -1.38 14.48
N ILE A 216 -23.44 -1.71 13.48
CA ILE A 216 -24.75 -1.05 13.29
C ILE A 216 -25.74 -1.43 14.41
N LEU A 217 -25.60 -2.63 14.98
CA LEU A 217 -26.46 -3.10 16.07
C LEU A 217 -26.06 -2.55 17.45
N GLU A 218 -24.77 -2.28 17.67
CA GLU A 218 -24.25 -1.76 18.95
C GLU A 218 -24.60 -0.28 19.17
N PHE A 219 -24.50 0.54 18.11
CA PHE A 219 -24.64 2.00 18.23
C PHE A 219 -26.04 2.49 17.83
N PRO A 220 -26.71 3.30 18.67
CA PRO A 220 -28.07 3.80 18.38
C PRO A 220 -28.09 4.87 17.27
N GLU A 221 -27.03 5.65 17.14
CA GLU A 221 -26.87 6.71 16.14
C GLU A 221 -25.46 6.60 15.54
N LEU A 222 -25.38 6.68 14.21
CA LEU A 222 -24.13 6.64 13.46
C LEU A 222 -24.16 7.68 12.34
N ASP A 223 -23.15 8.55 12.32
CA ASP A 223 -22.94 9.57 11.31
C ASP A 223 -21.89 9.09 10.30
N ILE A 224 -22.29 8.90 9.04
CA ILE A 224 -21.39 8.58 7.93
C ILE A 224 -21.00 9.88 7.24
N ARG A 225 -19.74 10.28 7.39
CA ARG A 225 -19.23 11.59 6.98
C ARG A 225 -18.12 11.50 5.93
N GLN A 226 -18.41 11.97 4.73
CA GLN A 226 -17.44 12.21 3.63
C GLN A 226 -17.05 13.70 3.53
N ASP A 227 -17.69 14.55 4.32
CA ASP A 227 -17.44 15.99 4.37
C ASP A 227 -16.25 16.35 5.29
N LEU A 228 -15.53 15.39 5.86
CA LEU A 228 -14.36 15.69 6.67
C LEU A 228 -13.08 15.75 5.83
N ILE A 229 -12.14 16.61 6.22
CA ILE A 229 -10.76 16.65 5.75
C ILE A 229 -9.90 16.08 6.87
N ASP A 230 -9.17 15.01 6.54
CA ASP A 230 -8.10 14.52 7.42
C ASP A 230 -6.91 15.47 7.38
N CYS A 231 -6.58 16.02 8.55
CA CYS A 231 -5.48 16.94 8.74
C CYS A 231 -4.17 16.23 9.12
N SER A 232 -4.22 14.92 9.42
CA SER A 232 -3.07 14.14 9.93
C SER A 232 -2.41 14.80 11.15
N ILE A 233 -3.24 15.31 12.06
CA ILE A 233 -2.86 15.78 13.39
C ILE A 233 -3.56 14.84 14.37
N ASP A 234 -2.77 13.98 15.02
CA ASP A 234 -3.29 12.96 15.92
C ASP A 234 -2.71 13.18 17.32
N ILE A 235 -3.59 13.23 18.32
CA ILE A 235 -3.19 13.24 19.72
C ILE A 235 -3.19 11.80 20.18
N CYS A 236 -2.03 11.28 20.55
CA CYS A 236 -1.79 9.89 20.85
C CYS A 236 -1.34 9.70 22.29
N THR A 237 -1.69 8.54 22.83
CA THR A 237 -1.12 8.01 24.07
C THR A 237 0.05 7.07 23.75
N PRO A 238 0.97 6.83 24.68
CA PRO A 238 2.10 5.90 24.46
C PRO A 238 1.66 4.47 24.07
N ASP A 239 0.47 4.03 24.49
CA ASP A 239 -0.13 2.75 24.10
C ASP A 239 -0.23 2.57 22.57
N VAL A 240 -0.35 3.67 21.81
CA VAL A 240 -0.34 3.62 20.34
C VAL A 240 0.98 3.05 19.84
N LEU A 241 2.11 3.43 20.44
CA LEU A 241 3.44 2.98 20.02
C LEU A 241 3.61 1.47 20.23
N SER A 242 3.12 0.93 21.35
CA SER A 242 3.13 -0.52 21.57
C SER A 242 2.32 -1.28 20.51
N LEU A 243 1.17 -0.74 20.07
CA LEU A 243 0.38 -1.38 19.00
C LEU A 243 1.12 -1.41 17.66
N TRP A 244 1.92 -0.37 17.34
CA TRP A 244 2.77 -0.37 16.16
C TRP A 244 3.91 -1.39 16.24
N SER A 245 4.44 -1.63 17.44
CA SER A 245 5.48 -2.63 17.70
C SER A 245 4.93 -4.06 17.66
N ASP A 246 3.72 -4.28 18.19
CA ASP A 246 3.08 -5.60 18.21
C ASP A 246 2.62 -6.03 16.80
N SER A 247 2.10 -5.10 16.00
CA SER A 247 1.62 -5.35 14.64
C SER A 247 2.58 -4.79 13.58
N PHE A 248 3.50 -5.64 13.10
CA PHE A 248 4.52 -5.23 12.12
C PHE A 248 3.97 -4.95 10.72
N ASP A 249 2.76 -5.42 10.40
CA ASP A 249 2.11 -5.24 9.10
C ASP A 249 1.63 -3.80 8.87
N TYR A 250 1.44 -3.03 9.93
CA TYR A 250 1.02 -1.63 9.80
C TYR A 250 2.18 -0.77 9.29
N GLN A 251 2.01 -0.15 8.12
CA GLN A 251 2.96 0.80 7.55
C GLN A 251 2.38 2.23 7.50
N THR A 252 1.08 2.35 7.18
CA THR A 252 0.37 3.62 7.03
C THR A 252 -0.59 3.91 8.19
N PRO A 253 -0.67 5.16 8.70
CA PRO A 253 -1.50 5.48 9.88
C PRO A 253 -3.01 5.35 9.69
N ARG A 254 -3.50 5.42 8.44
CA ARG A 254 -4.94 5.46 8.13
C ARG A 254 -5.44 4.15 7.53
N LYS A 255 -5.06 3.85 6.29
CA LYS A 255 -5.47 2.62 5.55
C LYS A 255 -5.21 1.34 6.34
N GLN A 256 -4.10 1.25 7.07
CA GLN A 256 -3.73 0.05 7.83
C GLN A 256 -3.98 0.21 9.33
N PHE A 257 -3.31 1.16 10.02
CA PHE A 257 -3.39 1.25 11.48
C PHE A 257 -4.80 1.59 11.99
N LEU A 258 -5.41 2.67 11.50
CA LEU A 258 -6.76 3.08 11.92
C LEU A 258 -7.80 1.99 11.57
N TYR A 259 -7.73 1.43 10.36
CA TYR A 259 -8.62 0.35 9.93
C TYR A 259 -8.46 -0.91 10.78
N GLY A 260 -7.22 -1.38 10.97
CA GLY A 260 -6.89 -2.58 11.72
C GLY A 260 -7.32 -2.47 13.18
N VAL A 261 -7.02 -1.36 13.86
CA VAL A 261 -7.41 -1.15 15.26
C VAL A 261 -8.93 -1.09 15.43
N LEU A 262 -9.67 -0.58 14.44
CA LEU A 262 -11.14 -0.55 14.48
C LEU A 262 -11.76 -1.93 14.22
N LYS A 263 -11.19 -2.73 13.32
CA LYS A 263 -11.63 -4.11 13.07
C LYS A 263 -11.31 -5.04 14.25
N ASP A 264 -10.11 -4.93 14.79
CA ASP A 264 -9.66 -5.76 15.92
C ASP A 264 -10.11 -5.18 17.28
N TYR A 265 -11.20 -4.42 17.29
CA TYR A 265 -11.73 -3.80 18.50
C TYR A 265 -12.08 -4.84 19.57
N GLU A 266 -12.56 -6.03 19.18
CA GLU A 266 -12.86 -7.11 20.11
C GLU A 266 -11.62 -7.63 20.86
N LEU A 267 -10.45 -7.63 20.21
CA LEU A 267 -9.21 -8.14 20.77
C LEU A 267 -8.53 -7.09 21.64
N ASN A 268 -8.42 -5.86 21.12
CA ASN A 268 -7.61 -4.80 21.73
C ASN A 268 -8.41 -3.96 22.73
N GLY A 269 -9.74 -3.86 22.54
CA GLY A 269 -10.64 -3.04 23.36
C GLY A 269 -10.32 -1.53 23.35
N LYS A 270 -9.46 -1.08 22.43
CA LYS A 270 -8.98 0.30 22.34
C LYS A 270 -9.92 1.16 21.50
N THR A 271 -10.11 2.40 21.91
CA THR A 271 -11.07 3.33 21.28
C THR A 271 -10.36 4.53 20.66
N LEU A 272 -10.86 4.94 19.49
CA LEU A 272 -10.34 6.04 18.69
C LEU A 272 -11.41 7.11 18.59
N HIS A 273 -11.04 8.36 18.89
CA HIS A 273 -11.97 9.48 18.92
C HIS A 273 -11.67 10.50 17.83
N THR A 274 -12.67 11.30 17.47
CA THR A 274 -12.55 12.40 16.51
C THR A 274 -12.80 13.73 17.22
N TYR A 275 -12.11 14.77 16.74
CA TYR A 275 -12.33 16.15 17.12
C TYR A 275 -12.56 16.96 15.85
N ILE A 276 -13.81 17.34 15.59
CA ILE A 276 -14.23 17.98 14.35
C ILE A 276 -14.25 19.50 14.52
N ILE A 277 -13.56 20.20 13.61
CA ILE A 277 -13.39 21.64 13.63
C ILE A 277 -14.15 22.29 12.48
N ASN A 278 -14.85 23.38 12.79
CA ASN A 278 -15.66 24.12 11.82
C ASN A 278 -15.06 25.50 11.48
N ASP A 279 -14.48 26.20 12.48
CA ASP A 279 -14.10 27.61 12.33
C ASP A 279 -12.62 27.81 11.94
N ASN A 280 -11.73 26.94 12.41
CA ASN A 280 -10.29 27.07 12.17
C ASN A 280 -9.85 26.36 10.89
N TYR A 281 -8.75 26.84 10.31
CA TYR A 281 -8.12 26.25 9.15
C TYR A 281 -7.11 25.19 9.58
N ALA A 282 -7.28 23.99 9.06
CA ALA A 282 -6.29 22.92 9.09
C ALA A 282 -6.33 22.20 7.73
N ALA A 283 -5.16 21.94 7.17
CA ALA A 283 -5.00 21.20 5.92
C ALA A 283 -3.57 20.65 5.79
N ARG A 284 -3.41 19.60 4.99
CA ARG A 284 -2.13 18.96 4.69
C ARG A 284 -1.81 19.00 3.20
N VAL A 285 -0.54 19.21 2.86
CA VAL A 285 -0.05 19.29 1.47
C VAL A 285 0.31 17.89 0.95
N ARG A 286 -0.72 17.06 0.69
CA ARG A 286 -0.55 15.67 0.22
C ARG A 286 -0.17 15.55 -1.27
N ASN A 287 -0.76 16.38 -2.12
CA ASN A 287 -0.55 16.33 -3.58
C ASN A 287 -0.38 17.74 -4.17
N LEU A 288 0.02 17.81 -5.44
CA LEU A 288 0.22 19.10 -6.13
C LEU A 288 -1.07 19.94 -6.22
N LYS A 289 -2.23 19.29 -6.30
CA LYS A 289 -3.52 19.98 -6.25
C LYS A 289 -3.78 20.61 -4.88
N ALA A 290 -3.51 19.91 -3.78
CA ALA A 290 -3.59 20.44 -2.44
C ALA A 290 -2.56 21.56 -2.25
N TYR A 291 -1.36 21.43 -2.81
CA TYR A 291 -0.36 22.49 -2.80
C TYR A 291 -0.90 23.78 -3.48
N ASP A 292 -1.51 23.68 -4.66
CA ASP A 292 -2.14 24.82 -5.36
C ASP A 292 -3.29 25.43 -4.53
N ALA A 293 -4.17 24.57 -4.01
CA ALA A 293 -5.33 24.97 -3.22
C ALA A 293 -4.93 25.68 -1.92
N ILE A 294 -4.04 25.07 -1.14
CA ILE A 294 -3.57 25.59 0.15
C ILE A 294 -2.76 26.87 -0.06
N SER A 295 -1.94 26.95 -1.12
CA SER A 295 -1.24 28.19 -1.45
C SER A 295 -2.22 29.36 -1.67
N LYS A 296 -3.30 29.12 -2.43
CA LYS A 296 -4.36 30.13 -2.65
C LYS A 296 -5.08 30.49 -1.36
N ASP A 297 -5.28 29.53 -0.45
CA ASP A 297 -5.94 29.74 0.83
C ASP A 297 -5.07 30.59 1.78
N ILE A 298 -3.75 30.32 1.84
CA ILE A 298 -2.78 31.13 2.60
C ILE A 298 -2.72 32.56 2.06
N ILE A 299 -2.60 32.73 0.73
CA ILE A 299 -2.60 34.06 0.09
C ILE A 299 -3.90 34.81 0.39
N SER A 300 -5.02 34.09 0.49
CA SER A 300 -6.34 34.65 0.81
C SER A 300 -6.59 34.83 2.32
N ARG A 301 -5.60 34.56 3.17
CA ARG A 301 -5.62 34.72 4.63
C ARG A 301 -6.59 33.79 5.39
N TRP A 302 -6.90 32.61 4.85
CA TRP A 302 -7.68 31.61 5.59
C TRP A 302 -6.92 31.05 6.81
N ALA A 303 -5.59 30.95 6.71
CA ALA A 303 -4.73 30.42 7.76
C ALA A 303 -4.17 31.52 8.70
N TYR A 304 -4.81 32.68 8.81
CA TYR A 304 -4.32 33.76 9.68
C TYR A 304 -4.17 33.27 11.13
N PRO A 305 -3.04 33.52 11.83
CA PRO A 305 -1.95 34.47 11.54
C PRO A 305 -0.81 33.95 10.64
N LEU A 306 -0.84 32.69 10.20
CA LEU A 306 0.19 32.07 9.36
C LEU A 306 0.06 32.52 7.89
N CYS A 307 0.35 33.79 7.64
CA CYS A 307 0.29 34.43 6.34
C CYS A 307 1.61 35.13 6.02
N PRO A 308 1.97 35.34 4.74
CA PRO A 308 3.25 35.92 4.37
C PRO A 308 3.52 37.30 4.98
N ASP A 309 2.48 38.10 5.22
CA ASP A 309 2.56 39.45 5.83
C ASP A 309 3.02 39.44 7.28
N THR A 310 2.82 38.33 8.00
CA THR A 310 3.34 38.16 9.38
C THR A 310 4.86 38.00 9.40
N ASN A 311 5.50 37.71 8.26
CA ASN A 311 6.95 37.55 8.12
C ASN A 311 7.52 36.55 9.14
N LEU A 312 7.03 35.31 9.09
CA LEU A 312 7.39 34.23 10.02
C LEU A 312 8.91 34.00 10.13
N LEU A 313 9.61 34.11 8.99
CA LEU A 313 11.05 33.89 8.92
C LEU A 313 11.85 35.20 9.03
N PRO A 314 12.99 35.19 9.74
CA PRO A 314 13.88 36.34 9.81
C PRO A 314 14.39 36.71 8.41
N GLY A 315 14.24 37.97 8.03
CA GLY A 315 14.60 38.49 6.70
C GLY A 315 13.43 38.61 5.72
N HIS A 316 12.25 38.06 6.05
CA HIS A 316 11.05 38.28 5.26
C HIS A 316 10.52 39.70 5.49
N THR A 317 10.16 40.40 4.42
CA THR A 317 9.71 41.80 4.48
C THR A 317 8.46 42.06 3.65
N TYR A 318 7.55 41.09 3.61
CA TYR A 318 6.29 41.18 2.89
C TYR A 318 5.39 42.27 3.47
N ASN A 319 4.85 43.09 2.57
CA ASN A 319 3.78 44.03 2.85
C ASN A 319 2.53 43.64 2.06
N LEU A 320 1.40 43.60 2.73
CA LEU A 320 0.09 43.35 2.12
C LEU A 320 -0.44 44.60 1.42
N ARG A 321 -0.79 44.47 0.14
CA ARG A 321 -1.48 45.47 -0.67
C ARG A 321 -2.88 44.98 -1.05
N LYS A 322 -3.72 45.90 -1.55
CA LYS A 322 -5.09 45.60 -1.98
C LYS A 322 -5.09 44.47 -3.02
N GLY A 323 -6.05 43.55 -2.88
CA GLY A 323 -6.21 42.41 -3.79
C GLY A 323 -5.35 41.19 -3.44
N SER A 324 -4.96 41.02 -2.17
CA SER A 324 -4.10 39.91 -1.70
C SER A 324 -2.77 39.86 -2.45
N LEU A 325 -2.18 41.04 -2.67
CA LEU A 325 -0.86 41.20 -3.25
C LEU A 325 0.16 41.34 -2.12
N TYR A 326 1.11 40.41 -2.06
CA TYR A 326 2.21 40.45 -1.11
C TYR A 326 3.48 40.86 -1.84
N GLN A 327 4.17 41.89 -1.35
CA GLN A 327 5.38 42.41 -1.97
C GLN A 327 6.46 42.62 -0.91
N GLU A 328 7.63 42.01 -1.09
CA GLU A 328 8.81 42.30 -0.29
C GLU A 328 9.50 43.61 -0.69
N GLN A 329 10.41 44.08 0.17
CA GLN A 329 11.27 45.22 -0.16
C GLN A 329 12.29 44.84 -1.26
N GLY A 330 12.73 45.83 -2.05
CA GLY A 330 13.74 45.63 -3.09
C GLY A 330 13.25 45.01 -4.41
N VAL A 331 11.94 44.85 -4.58
CA VAL A 331 11.34 44.42 -5.87
C VAL A 331 11.40 45.55 -6.89
N THR A 332 11.88 45.25 -8.10
CA THR A 332 11.92 46.20 -9.22
C THR A 332 10.81 45.90 -10.22
N LEU A 333 9.87 46.84 -10.34
CA LEU A 333 8.71 46.72 -11.22
C LEU A 333 8.82 47.70 -12.38
N ALA A 334 8.75 47.20 -13.61
CA ALA A 334 8.67 48.06 -14.78
C ALA A 334 7.36 48.87 -14.81
N ARG A 335 7.41 50.09 -15.35
CA ARG A 335 6.25 51.02 -15.35
C ARG A 335 5.02 50.46 -16.07
N SER A 336 5.25 49.64 -17.09
CA SER A 336 4.19 49.08 -17.95
C SER A 336 3.71 47.69 -17.51
N CYS A 337 4.24 47.15 -16.41
CA CYS A 337 3.82 45.84 -15.91
C CYS A 337 2.44 45.92 -15.24
N VAL A 338 1.67 44.83 -15.33
CA VAL A 338 0.36 44.70 -14.70
C VAL A 338 0.41 43.54 -13.70
N ILE A 339 0.25 43.86 -12.43
CA ILE A 339 0.20 42.87 -11.36
C ILE A 339 -1.26 42.67 -10.96
N GLY A 340 -1.70 41.42 -11.07
CA GLY A 340 -3.03 40.95 -10.73
C GLY A 340 -3.21 40.71 -9.24
N ARG A 341 -4.37 40.13 -8.92
CA ARG A 341 -4.73 39.75 -7.54
C ARG A 341 -4.09 38.41 -7.17
N ARG A 342 -3.98 38.15 -5.87
CA ARG A 342 -3.47 36.89 -5.29
C ARG A 342 -2.05 36.56 -5.77
N THR A 343 -1.19 37.57 -5.76
CA THR A 343 0.20 37.42 -6.22
C THR A 343 1.15 37.65 -5.05
N VAL A 344 2.21 36.84 -4.98
CA VAL A 344 3.29 37.00 -4.00
C VAL A 344 4.58 37.28 -4.76
N ILE A 345 5.31 38.32 -4.35
CA ILE A 345 6.57 38.72 -4.98
C ILE A 345 7.68 38.80 -3.94
N GLY A 346 8.66 37.91 -4.06
CA GLY A 346 9.86 37.87 -3.22
C GLY A 346 10.86 38.98 -3.51
N GLN A 347 11.75 39.22 -2.56
CA GLN A 347 12.81 40.22 -2.58
C GLN A 347 13.77 40.04 -3.76
N GLY A 348 14.26 41.15 -4.31
CA GLY A 348 15.26 41.15 -5.37
C GLY A 348 14.74 40.73 -6.75
N THR A 349 13.44 40.45 -6.86
CA THR A 349 12.82 40.05 -8.13
C THR A 349 12.61 41.26 -9.04
N SER A 350 12.97 41.09 -10.32
CA SER A 350 12.83 42.11 -11.37
C SER A 350 11.79 41.69 -12.41
N ILE A 351 10.81 42.54 -12.66
CA ILE A 351 9.74 42.30 -13.64
C ILE A 351 9.85 43.28 -14.81
N GLY A 352 10.00 42.74 -16.03
CA GLY A 352 10.14 43.50 -17.27
C GLY A 352 8.86 44.20 -17.76
N ASP A 353 9.04 45.03 -18.80
CA ASP A 353 7.96 45.81 -19.42
C ASP A 353 6.87 44.95 -20.05
N ARG A 354 5.61 45.42 -20.00
CA ARG A 354 4.42 44.78 -20.57
C ARG A 354 4.13 43.35 -20.07
N THR A 355 4.75 42.96 -18.97
CA THR A 355 4.52 41.65 -18.34
C THR A 355 3.24 41.68 -17.51
N THR A 356 2.46 40.62 -17.60
CA THR A 356 1.21 40.44 -16.83
C THR A 356 1.33 39.26 -15.88
N VAL A 357 1.10 39.49 -14.59
CA VAL A 357 1.18 38.45 -13.56
C VAL A 357 -0.18 38.29 -12.88
N HIS A 358 -0.74 37.09 -12.83
CA HIS A 358 -2.05 36.83 -12.23
C HIS A 358 -2.03 35.55 -11.39
N SER A 359 -2.48 35.63 -10.13
CA SER A 359 -2.59 34.46 -9.24
C SER A 359 -1.31 33.60 -9.11
N THR A 360 -0.13 34.21 -9.31
CA THR A 360 1.18 33.56 -9.35
C THR A 360 1.98 33.86 -8.08
N THR A 361 2.80 32.90 -7.64
CA THR A 361 3.81 33.12 -6.59
C THR A 361 5.20 33.20 -7.24
N LEU A 362 5.95 34.26 -6.90
CA LEU A 362 7.30 34.51 -7.35
C LEU A 362 8.25 34.48 -6.15
N GLY A 363 9.25 33.61 -6.20
CA GLY A 363 10.36 33.53 -5.26
C GLY A 363 11.25 34.76 -5.25
N ARG A 364 12.37 34.63 -4.54
CA ARG A 364 13.40 35.66 -4.41
C ARG A 364 14.39 35.62 -5.55
N ASN A 365 14.94 36.80 -5.89
CA ASN A 365 15.98 37.00 -6.90
C ASN A 365 15.60 36.49 -8.30
N CYS A 366 14.31 36.49 -8.63
CA CYS A 366 13.84 36.05 -9.94
C CYS A 366 13.97 37.17 -10.98
N LYS A 367 14.30 36.82 -12.22
CA LYS A 367 14.43 37.76 -13.33
C LYS A 367 13.40 37.42 -14.40
N ILE A 368 12.34 38.22 -14.47
CA ILE A 368 11.27 38.06 -15.45
C ILE A 368 11.47 39.04 -16.60
N GLY A 369 11.54 38.51 -17.82
CA GLY A 369 11.70 39.26 -19.06
C GLY A 369 10.52 40.17 -19.41
N ARG A 370 10.57 40.72 -20.62
CA ARG A 370 9.57 41.62 -21.19
C ARG A 370 8.46 40.84 -21.88
N ASN A 371 7.24 41.37 -21.84
CA ASN A 371 6.06 40.81 -22.52
C ASN A 371 5.78 39.35 -22.11
N VAL A 372 6.04 39.02 -20.84
CA VAL A 372 5.79 37.68 -20.28
C VAL A 372 4.36 37.62 -19.73
N LYS A 373 3.71 36.46 -19.85
CA LYS A 373 2.39 36.22 -19.24
C LYS A 373 2.53 35.10 -18.21
N LEU A 374 2.21 35.39 -16.96
CA LEU A 374 2.22 34.43 -15.87
C LEU A 374 0.81 34.32 -15.30
N ASP A 375 0.19 33.15 -15.39
CA ASP A 375 -1.14 32.89 -14.85
C ASP A 375 -1.16 31.60 -14.03
N GLY A 376 -1.40 31.72 -12.71
CA GLY A 376 -1.50 30.58 -11.80
C GLY A 376 -0.22 29.76 -11.65
N ALA A 377 0.95 30.36 -11.91
CA ALA A 377 2.23 29.66 -11.83
C ALA A 377 2.86 29.75 -10.42
N TYR A 378 3.69 28.77 -10.09
CA TYR A 378 4.48 28.73 -8.86
C TYR A 378 5.95 28.74 -9.24
N ILE A 379 6.61 29.88 -9.03
CA ILE A 379 8.00 30.08 -9.41
C ILE A 379 8.80 30.24 -8.12
N TRP A 380 9.75 29.35 -7.87
CA TRP A 380 10.61 29.42 -6.69
C TRP A 380 11.81 30.36 -6.91
N ASP A 381 12.89 30.18 -6.16
CA ASP A 381 13.96 31.17 -6.04
C ASP A 381 14.97 31.11 -7.20
N ASN A 382 15.56 32.26 -7.53
CA ASN A 382 16.62 32.42 -8.52
C ASN A 382 16.24 31.97 -9.95
N VAL A 383 14.96 32.04 -10.31
CA VAL A 383 14.46 31.66 -11.63
C VAL A 383 14.63 32.80 -12.64
N VAL A 384 15.05 32.47 -13.86
CA VAL A 384 15.15 33.42 -14.97
C VAL A 384 14.18 33.03 -16.08
N ILE A 385 13.30 33.94 -16.46
CA ILE A 385 12.32 33.75 -17.56
C ILE A 385 12.63 34.75 -18.67
N GLY A 386 12.86 34.24 -19.89
CA GLY A 386 13.13 35.02 -21.08
C GLY A 386 11.94 35.85 -21.58
N ASP A 387 12.22 36.72 -22.55
CA ASP A 387 11.21 37.60 -23.15
C ASP A 387 10.17 36.82 -23.98
N ASN A 388 8.94 37.35 -24.05
CA ASN A 388 7.81 36.80 -24.82
C ASN A 388 7.41 35.35 -24.43
N THR A 389 7.62 34.95 -23.19
CA THR A 389 7.27 33.62 -22.70
C THR A 389 5.90 33.62 -22.02
N ASP A 390 5.10 32.57 -22.23
CA ASP A 390 3.79 32.35 -21.59
C ASP A 390 3.91 31.16 -20.64
N VAL A 391 3.52 31.33 -19.38
CA VAL A 391 3.54 30.29 -18.35
C VAL A 391 2.18 30.24 -17.69
N ARG A 392 1.51 29.10 -17.81
CA ARG A 392 0.20 28.87 -17.22
C ARG A 392 0.27 27.68 -16.30
N GLY A 393 -0.21 27.82 -15.06
CA GLY A 393 -0.44 26.71 -14.12
C GLY A 393 0.71 25.71 -13.97
N ALA A 394 1.96 26.17 -13.95
CA ALA A 394 3.15 25.31 -13.88
C ALA A 394 3.93 25.57 -12.58
N ILE A 395 4.67 24.56 -12.09
CA ILE A 395 5.60 24.69 -10.97
C ILE A 395 7.02 24.67 -11.52
N ILE A 396 7.77 25.74 -11.23
CA ILE A 396 9.14 25.96 -11.67
C ILE A 396 10.04 26.05 -10.42
N ALA A 397 10.96 25.10 -10.28
CA ALA A 397 11.83 24.98 -9.13
C ALA A 397 13.03 25.95 -9.15
N ASP A 398 13.90 25.86 -8.14
CA ASP A 398 14.98 26.83 -7.94
C ASP A 398 16.03 26.76 -9.06
N GLY A 399 16.54 27.94 -9.46
CA GLY A 399 17.65 28.06 -10.40
C GLY A 399 17.32 27.65 -11.85
N VAL A 400 16.04 27.50 -12.19
CA VAL A 400 15.60 27.19 -13.56
C VAL A 400 15.80 28.40 -14.47
N VAL A 401 16.25 28.15 -15.70
CA VAL A 401 16.40 29.16 -16.75
C VAL A 401 15.52 28.79 -17.94
N ILE A 402 14.58 29.67 -18.26
CA ILE A 402 13.65 29.50 -19.38
C ILE A 402 14.05 30.51 -20.45
N GLY A 403 14.27 30.02 -21.66
CA GLY A 403 14.59 30.82 -22.83
C GLY A 403 13.49 31.80 -23.24
N LYS A 404 13.74 32.50 -24.35
CA LYS A 404 12.81 33.44 -24.99
C LYS A 404 11.79 32.69 -25.84
N ASN A 405 10.63 33.30 -26.06
CA ASN A 405 9.56 32.79 -26.92
C ASN A 405 9.11 31.36 -26.54
N CYS A 406 9.15 31.01 -25.25
CA CYS A 406 8.73 29.70 -24.78
C CYS A 406 7.23 29.68 -24.42
N ASN A 407 6.61 28.52 -24.49
CA ASN A 407 5.24 28.34 -24.05
C ASN A 407 5.15 27.15 -23.10
N ILE A 408 4.82 27.40 -21.83
CA ILE A 408 4.73 26.38 -20.80
C ILE A 408 3.25 26.18 -20.49
N ALA A 409 2.75 25.02 -20.91
CA ALA A 409 1.37 24.65 -20.70
C ALA A 409 1.09 24.32 -19.22
N THR A 410 -0.20 24.36 -18.88
CA THR A 410 -0.71 24.03 -17.56
C THR A 410 -0.25 22.64 -17.12
N GLY A 411 0.15 22.53 -15.85
CA GLY A 411 0.56 21.30 -15.21
C GLY A 411 1.97 20.80 -15.54
N ALA A 412 2.78 21.59 -16.24
CA ALA A 412 4.20 21.30 -16.38
C ALA A 412 4.94 21.43 -15.03
N LEU A 413 5.82 20.47 -14.75
CA LEU A 413 6.67 20.44 -13.56
C LEU A 413 8.14 20.48 -13.99
N ILE A 414 8.85 21.54 -13.61
CA ILE A 414 10.24 21.75 -14.00
C ILE A 414 11.12 21.74 -12.75
N SER A 415 11.89 20.67 -12.58
CA SER A 415 12.79 20.45 -11.43
C SER A 415 13.98 21.42 -11.41
N PHE A 416 14.78 21.34 -10.35
CA PHE A 416 15.85 22.28 -10.04
C PHE A 416 16.94 22.35 -11.12
N GLY A 417 17.40 23.57 -11.41
CA GLY A 417 18.55 23.80 -12.30
C GLY A 417 18.37 23.34 -13.75
N VAL A 418 17.14 23.09 -14.19
CA VAL A 418 16.78 22.78 -15.58
C VAL A 418 16.93 24.04 -16.45
N LYS A 419 17.40 23.87 -17.69
CA LYS A 419 17.48 24.93 -18.70
C LYS A 419 16.65 24.56 -19.91
N ILE A 420 15.72 25.42 -20.29
CA ILE A 420 14.89 25.27 -21.49
C ILE A 420 15.39 26.28 -22.53
N ALA A 421 15.74 25.81 -23.72
CA ALA A 421 16.22 26.65 -24.81
C ALA A 421 15.10 27.52 -25.42
N ASP A 422 15.50 28.49 -26.25
CA ASP A 422 14.59 29.44 -26.88
C ASP A 422 13.61 28.76 -27.85
N GLY A 423 12.35 29.21 -27.87
CA GLY A 423 11.33 28.80 -28.85
C GLY A 423 10.61 27.47 -28.54
N ILE A 424 10.78 26.90 -27.35
CA ILE A 424 10.24 25.58 -27.00
C ILE A 424 8.87 25.68 -26.35
N SER A 425 8.00 24.74 -26.72
CA SER A 425 6.70 24.57 -26.08
C SER A 425 6.69 23.30 -25.24
N VAL A 426 6.53 23.43 -23.93
CA VAL A 426 6.37 22.29 -23.01
C VAL A 426 4.89 21.95 -22.93
N GLU A 427 4.56 20.70 -23.22
CA GLU A 427 3.18 20.20 -23.20
C GLU A 427 2.63 20.06 -21.77
N SER A 428 1.31 19.96 -21.69
CA SER A 428 0.58 19.87 -20.43
C SER A 428 0.94 18.60 -19.67
N GLY A 429 1.31 18.72 -18.40
CA GLY A 429 1.59 17.57 -17.52
C GLY A 429 2.99 16.96 -17.66
N LYS A 430 3.87 17.51 -18.50
CA LYS A 430 5.25 17.03 -18.61
C LYS A 430 6.07 17.34 -17.36
N ARG A 431 6.88 16.36 -16.95
CA ARG A 431 7.80 16.48 -15.81
C ARG A 431 9.22 16.48 -16.36
N ILE A 432 10.00 17.51 -16.03
CA ILE A 432 11.37 17.66 -16.53
C ILE A 432 12.31 17.69 -15.34
N THR A 433 13.35 16.85 -15.37
CA THR A 433 14.35 16.80 -14.30
C THR A 433 15.77 16.68 -14.85
N LYS A 434 16.76 16.80 -13.97
CA LYS A 434 18.20 16.70 -14.28
C LYS A 434 18.86 15.45 -13.71
N THR A 435 18.27 14.87 -12.66
CA THR A 435 18.81 13.74 -11.89
C THR A 435 18.11 12.44 -12.22
N ARG A 436 18.84 11.42 -12.70
CA ARG A 436 18.35 10.02 -12.91
C ARG A 436 18.01 9.30 -11.61
N MET A 437 17.31 8.16 -11.70
CA MET A 437 16.94 7.29 -10.55
C MET A 437 18.13 7.04 -9.60
N ASP A 438 19.33 6.76 -10.14
CA ASP A 438 20.56 6.54 -9.36
C ASP A 438 21.22 7.81 -8.75
N GLY A 439 20.58 8.98 -8.83
CA GLY A 439 21.16 10.26 -8.41
C GLY A 439 22.25 10.81 -9.33
N SER A 440 22.54 10.14 -10.45
CA SER A 440 23.48 10.61 -11.47
C SER A 440 22.85 11.67 -12.40
N ARG A 441 23.67 12.58 -12.94
CA ARG A 441 23.20 13.60 -13.91
C ARG A 441 22.86 12.94 -15.24
N ALA A 442 21.64 13.11 -15.73
CA ALA A 442 21.21 12.57 -17.01
C ALA A 442 21.84 13.31 -18.19
N LYS A 443 21.90 12.64 -19.35
CA LYS A 443 22.12 13.31 -20.64
C LYS A 443 20.87 14.14 -20.96
N SER A 444 21.07 15.34 -21.48
CA SER A 444 19.99 16.24 -21.90
C SER A 444 19.24 15.68 -23.10
N ASP A 445 17.91 15.74 -23.07
CA ASP A 445 17.04 15.36 -24.19
C ASP A 445 16.71 16.58 -25.05
N PRO A 446 17.34 16.74 -26.24
CA PRO A 446 17.16 17.93 -27.06
C PRO A 446 15.74 18.08 -27.61
N SER A 447 14.95 16.99 -27.65
CA SER A 447 13.55 17.00 -28.07
C SER A 447 12.62 17.73 -27.11
N VAL A 448 12.95 17.73 -25.81
CA VAL A 448 12.11 18.30 -24.75
C VAL A 448 12.64 19.65 -24.28
N VAL A 449 13.96 19.80 -24.15
CA VAL A 449 14.60 21.03 -23.66
C VAL A 449 15.36 21.84 -24.70
N GLY A 450 15.54 21.31 -25.92
CA GLY A 450 16.24 21.97 -27.03
C GLY A 450 17.73 21.66 -27.13
N GLU A 451 18.35 22.06 -28.23
CA GLU A 451 19.79 21.83 -28.51
C GLU A 451 20.72 22.48 -27.46
N GLU A 452 20.32 23.61 -26.87
CA GLU A 452 21.06 24.30 -25.79
C GLU A 452 20.48 24.03 -24.39
N GLY A 453 19.48 23.16 -24.29
CA GLY A 453 18.79 22.86 -23.04
C GLY A 453 19.51 21.84 -22.17
N GLU A 454 19.28 21.90 -20.86
CA GLU A 454 19.77 20.92 -19.88
C GLU A 454 18.58 20.36 -19.09
N GLY A 455 18.19 19.12 -19.40
CA GLY A 455 17.11 18.40 -18.71
C GLY A 455 16.63 17.20 -19.54
N TYR A 456 15.90 16.29 -18.91
CA TYR A 456 15.32 15.11 -19.54
C TYR A 456 13.88 14.92 -19.05
N GLU A 457 13.03 14.25 -19.85
CA GLU A 457 11.65 13.96 -19.44
C GLU A 457 11.62 12.86 -18.39
N PHE A 458 10.98 13.15 -17.27
CA PHE A 458 10.78 12.17 -16.21
C PHE A 458 9.49 11.39 -16.49
N ILE A 459 9.67 10.11 -16.81
CA ILE A 459 8.60 9.12 -16.94
C ILE A 459 8.72 8.24 -15.68
N HIS A 460 7.63 8.10 -14.92
CA HIS A 460 7.57 7.08 -13.86
C HIS A 460 7.70 5.72 -14.56
N GLY A 461 8.66 4.91 -14.12
CA GLY A 461 9.08 3.71 -14.84
C GLY A 461 7.92 2.72 -15.02
N GLU A 462 7.73 2.25 -16.25
CA GLU A 462 7.06 0.99 -16.57
C GLU A 462 8.00 -0.22 -16.32
N GLU A 463 8.93 -0.13 -15.34
CA GLU A 463 10.01 -1.12 -15.13
C GLU A 463 10.19 -1.53 -13.65
N ASP A 464 9.23 -1.24 -12.77
CA ASP A 464 9.16 -1.93 -11.47
C ASP A 464 8.36 -3.24 -11.68
N ASP A 465 9.02 -4.26 -12.26
CA ASP A 465 8.63 -5.68 -12.17
C ASP A 465 8.89 -6.17 -10.72
N SER A 466 8.26 -5.52 -9.75
CA SER A 466 8.07 -6.07 -8.41
C SER A 466 6.58 -6.34 -8.25
N ASP A 467 6.22 -7.60 -7.97
CA ASP A 467 4.86 -8.13 -7.81
C ASP A 467 4.03 -7.50 -6.66
N ASP A 468 4.18 -6.20 -6.37
CA ASP A 468 3.33 -5.41 -5.48
C ASP A 468 2.30 -4.62 -6.31
N ASP A 469 1.41 -5.36 -6.99
CA ASP A 469 0.47 -4.91 -8.03
C ASP A 469 -0.65 -3.93 -7.58
N ASP A 470 -0.63 -3.38 -6.36
CA ASP A 470 -1.78 -2.60 -5.83
C ASP A 470 -1.50 -1.14 -5.45
N GLU A 471 -0.24 -0.65 -5.41
CA GLU A 471 0.04 0.71 -4.87
C GLU A 471 0.63 1.73 -5.87
N ASP A 472 1.20 1.32 -7.00
CA ASP A 472 1.99 2.23 -7.85
C ASP A 472 1.21 2.96 -8.95
N ASP A 473 0.09 2.41 -9.44
CA ASP A 473 -0.70 3.03 -10.52
C ASP A 473 -1.46 4.30 -10.05
N GLU A 474 -1.71 4.44 -8.74
CA GLU A 474 -2.33 5.63 -8.12
C GLU A 474 -1.44 6.89 -8.15
N SER A 475 -0.12 6.70 -8.23
CA SER A 475 0.86 7.77 -8.18
C SER A 475 0.75 8.68 -9.42
N ILE A 476 0.39 8.14 -10.57
CA ILE A 476 0.42 8.87 -11.85
C ILE A 476 -0.76 9.83 -11.98
N ALA A 477 -1.97 9.42 -11.59
CA ALA A 477 -3.20 10.23 -11.70
C ALA A 477 -3.26 11.37 -10.67
N SER A 478 -2.65 11.17 -9.49
CA SER A 478 -2.72 12.12 -8.37
C SER A 478 -1.53 13.10 -8.29
N SER A 479 -0.46 12.84 -9.05
CA SER A 479 0.78 13.63 -9.05
C SER A 479 0.84 14.71 -10.14
N GLY A 480 -0.22 14.90 -10.93
CA GLY A 480 -0.36 16.02 -11.87
C GLY A 480 -1.15 17.19 -11.29
N LEU A 481 -0.81 18.42 -11.66
CA LEU A 481 -1.68 19.60 -11.45
C LEU A 481 -2.97 19.53 -12.28
N ILE A 482 -2.97 18.71 -13.33
CA ILE A 482 -4.12 18.45 -14.21
C ILE A 482 -4.35 16.95 -14.27
N TYR A 483 -5.62 16.54 -14.17
CA TYR A 483 -6.04 15.17 -14.41
C TYR A 483 -5.86 14.83 -15.90
N ARG A 484 -5.00 13.85 -16.22
CA ARG A 484 -4.84 13.37 -17.59
C ARG A 484 -6.09 12.54 -17.98
N MET A 485 -7.07 13.20 -18.60
CA MET A 485 -8.24 12.58 -19.26
C MET A 485 -8.07 12.16 -20.75
N PRO A 486 -6.89 12.08 -21.43
CA PRO A 486 -6.85 11.65 -22.83
C PRO A 486 -6.88 10.13 -23.05
N GLY A 487 -6.59 9.31 -22.04
CA GLY A 487 -6.57 7.84 -22.15
C GLY A 487 -7.87 7.16 -21.71
N LEU A 488 -8.68 7.85 -20.91
CA LEU A 488 -9.97 7.35 -20.43
C LEU A 488 -11.05 7.88 -21.35
N SER A 489 -11.22 7.19 -22.47
CA SER A 489 -12.41 7.31 -23.31
C SER A 489 -13.64 7.21 -22.42
N LEU A 490 -14.26 8.37 -22.16
CA LEU A 490 -15.61 8.48 -21.64
C LEU A 490 -16.54 7.85 -22.68
N SER A 491 -16.71 6.53 -22.60
CA SER A 491 -17.87 5.90 -23.21
C SER A 491 -19.08 6.37 -22.39
N SER A 492 -19.88 7.20 -23.03
CA SER A 492 -21.18 7.68 -22.56
C SER A 492 -22.24 6.56 -22.50
N ALA A 493 -21.86 5.36 -22.08
CA ALA A 493 -22.68 4.16 -22.04
C ALA A 493 -22.94 3.72 -20.59
N SER A 494 -23.60 4.58 -19.82
CA SER A 494 -24.28 4.18 -18.59
C SER A 494 -25.51 5.06 -18.39
N ILE A 495 -26.33 5.15 -19.45
CA ILE A 495 -27.75 5.47 -19.34
C ILE A 495 -28.47 4.13 -19.54
N SER A 496 -29.10 3.65 -18.49
CA SER A 496 -29.90 2.43 -18.50
C SER A 496 -31.00 2.47 -19.56
N THR A 497 -31.11 1.42 -20.37
CA THR A 497 -32.39 1.01 -20.98
C THR A 497 -32.47 -0.50 -21.07
N LEU A 498 -33.63 -0.98 -20.63
CA LEU A 498 -34.13 -2.35 -20.62
C LEU A 498 -34.17 -2.99 -22.03
N SER A 499 -34.38 -4.32 -22.00
CA SER A 499 -34.82 -5.26 -23.08
C SER A 499 -33.79 -5.88 -24.03
N SER A 500 -33.52 -7.18 -23.79
CA SER A 500 -33.48 -8.35 -24.73
C SER A 500 -32.53 -8.31 -25.95
N GLU A 501 -31.74 -9.33 -26.35
CA GLU A 501 -31.94 -10.79 -26.40
C GLU A 501 -30.59 -11.56 -26.42
N LEU A 502 -30.58 -12.74 -25.80
CA LEU A 502 -29.83 -13.99 -26.11
C LEU A 502 -28.45 -13.96 -26.82
N SER A 503 -27.40 -14.34 -26.09
CA SER A 503 -26.36 -15.28 -26.57
C SER A 503 -25.61 -15.90 -25.38
N GLN A 504 -25.46 -17.22 -25.41
CA GLN A 504 -24.94 -18.10 -24.37
C GLN A 504 -23.44 -17.91 -24.08
N GLY A 505 -23.07 -18.10 -22.80
CA GLY A 505 -21.74 -18.55 -22.39
C GLY A 505 -21.15 -17.79 -21.20
N SER A 506 -21.17 -18.45 -20.02
CA SER A 506 -20.17 -18.40 -18.93
C SER A 506 -19.79 -17.02 -18.33
N TRP A 507 -20.10 -16.62 -17.08
CA TRP A 507 -20.15 -17.29 -15.76
C TRP A 507 -21.17 -16.60 -14.82
N PRO A 508 -21.71 -17.24 -13.75
CA PRO A 508 -22.46 -16.53 -12.72
C PRO A 508 -21.68 -16.31 -11.43
N HIS A 509 -21.61 -15.05 -10.98
CA HIS A 509 -21.43 -14.69 -9.58
C HIS A 509 -22.77 -14.78 -8.82
N SER A 510 -22.69 -15.41 -7.65
CA SER A 510 -23.40 -15.10 -6.40
C SER A 510 -24.89 -14.72 -6.47
N GLY A 511 -25.74 -15.75 -6.48
CA GLY A 511 -27.06 -15.68 -5.88
C GLY A 511 -27.06 -16.53 -4.60
N ARG A 512 -27.33 -15.90 -3.46
CA ARG A 512 -27.63 -16.62 -2.20
C ARG A 512 -28.73 -17.65 -2.44
N SER A 513 -28.36 -18.92 -2.51
CA SER A 513 -29.21 -20.05 -2.18
C SER A 513 -28.47 -20.94 -1.19
N SER A 514 -28.98 -20.97 0.03
CA SER A 514 -28.57 -21.87 1.12
C SER A 514 -28.99 -23.31 0.82
N PHE A 515 -28.42 -23.89 -0.25
CA PHE A 515 -28.47 -25.32 -0.57
C PHE A 515 -27.35 -25.60 -1.56
N SER A 516 -26.13 -25.88 -1.07
CA SER A 516 -25.08 -26.41 -1.94
C SER A 516 -25.51 -27.82 -2.37
N THR A 517 -25.42 -28.08 -3.67
CA THR A 517 -25.32 -29.44 -4.18
C THR A 517 -23.86 -29.83 -4.06
N ASP A 518 -23.56 -30.89 -3.30
CA ASP A 518 -22.23 -31.44 -3.00
C ASP A 518 -21.28 -31.65 -4.21
N HIS A 519 -21.73 -31.45 -5.45
CA HIS A 519 -20.95 -31.70 -6.66
C HIS A 519 -20.03 -30.55 -7.09
N GLU A 520 -20.32 -29.28 -6.78
CA GLU A 520 -19.48 -28.14 -7.19
C GLU A 520 -18.20 -28.00 -6.33
N GLU A 521 -18.27 -28.35 -5.04
CA GLU A 521 -17.11 -28.33 -4.14
C GLU A 521 -16.11 -29.46 -4.44
N GLN A 522 -16.59 -30.60 -4.96
CA GLN A 522 -15.77 -31.78 -5.27
C GLN A 522 -14.84 -31.56 -6.47
N ASP A 523 -15.29 -30.80 -7.47
CA ASP A 523 -14.48 -30.50 -8.66
C ASP A 523 -13.46 -29.39 -8.40
N ASN A 524 -13.78 -28.43 -7.52
CA ASN A 524 -12.85 -27.38 -7.09
C ASN A 524 -11.63 -27.97 -6.35
N PHE A 525 -11.85 -28.87 -5.38
CA PHE A 525 -10.74 -29.52 -4.67
C PHE A 525 -9.80 -30.27 -5.62
N HIS A 526 -10.35 -31.04 -6.55
CA HIS A 526 -9.54 -31.82 -7.47
C HIS A 526 -8.68 -30.93 -8.36
N HIS A 527 -9.24 -29.81 -8.85
CA HIS A 527 -8.49 -28.84 -9.63
C HIS A 527 -7.33 -28.25 -8.82
N ASP A 528 -7.64 -27.67 -7.65
CA ASP A 528 -6.69 -26.97 -6.79
C ASP A 528 -5.58 -27.90 -6.29
N ALA A 529 -5.94 -29.09 -5.81
CA ALA A 529 -4.97 -30.07 -5.35
C ALA A 529 -4.09 -30.61 -6.50
N SER A 530 -4.67 -30.85 -7.68
CA SER A 530 -3.88 -31.32 -8.83
C SER A 530 -2.92 -30.24 -9.36
N ALA A 531 -3.29 -28.96 -9.26
CA ALA A 531 -2.44 -27.84 -9.64
C ALA A 531 -1.30 -27.63 -8.63
N SER A 532 -1.62 -27.55 -7.33
CA SER A 532 -0.64 -27.38 -6.25
C SER A 532 0.42 -28.48 -6.26
N VAL A 533 0.00 -29.74 -6.37
CA VAL A 533 0.95 -30.88 -6.44
C VAL A 533 1.76 -30.80 -7.73
N PHE A 534 1.16 -30.47 -8.87
CA PHE A 534 1.90 -30.35 -10.14
C PHE A 534 2.96 -29.24 -10.13
N ASP A 535 2.65 -28.07 -9.58
CA ASP A 535 3.61 -26.97 -9.44
C ASP A 535 4.74 -27.36 -8.48
N SER A 536 4.42 -27.97 -7.34
CA SER A 536 5.39 -28.56 -6.41
C SER A 536 6.33 -29.58 -7.07
N LEU A 537 5.78 -30.45 -7.94
CA LEU A 537 6.57 -31.43 -8.70
C LEU A 537 7.52 -30.74 -9.69
N ARG A 538 7.08 -29.66 -10.35
CA ARG A 538 7.87 -28.88 -11.32
C ARG A 538 9.01 -28.11 -10.64
N GLU A 539 8.75 -27.51 -9.49
CA GLU A 539 9.74 -26.77 -8.69
C GLU A 539 10.72 -27.71 -7.98
N GLY A 540 10.36 -28.99 -7.84
CA GLY A 540 11.23 -30.01 -7.27
C GLY A 540 11.28 -30.00 -5.75
N VAL A 541 10.21 -29.52 -5.11
CA VAL A 541 10.01 -29.48 -3.66
C VAL A 541 10.15 -30.89 -3.03
N SER A 542 10.52 -30.97 -1.75
CA SER A 542 10.63 -32.25 -1.02
C SER A 542 9.28 -32.91 -0.77
N ALA A 543 9.22 -34.25 -0.78
CA ALA A 543 7.99 -35.04 -0.57
C ALA A 543 7.21 -34.67 0.71
N ASP A 544 7.90 -34.37 1.82
CA ASP A 544 7.28 -33.98 3.09
C ASP A 544 6.43 -32.69 2.98
N VAL A 545 6.91 -31.70 2.20
CA VAL A 545 6.22 -30.41 2.03
C VAL A 545 4.98 -30.58 1.14
N VAL A 546 5.13 -31.29 0.02
CA VAL A 546 4.00 -31.64 -0.87
C VAL A 546 2.90 -32.34 -0.12
N GLN A 547 3.27 -33.24 0.80
CA GLN A 547 2.30 -33.93 1.62
C GLN A 547 1.63 -33.01 2.66
N LEU A 548 2.38 -32.09 3.28
CA LEU A 548 1.81 -31.15 4.24
C LEU A 548 0.76 -30.26 3.57
N GLU A 549 1.05 -29.78 2.35
CA GLU A 549 0.10 -29.05 1.51
C GLU A 549 -1.14 -29.89 1.19
N LEU A 550 -0.94 -31.12 0.72
CA LEU A 550 -2.03 -32.04 0.37
C LEU A 550 -2.93 -32.36 1.58
N VAL A 551 -2.35 -32.57 2.76
CA VAL A 551 -3.11 -32.79 4.00
C VAL A 551 -3.87 -31.53 4.40
N SER A 552 -3.27 -30.35 4.27
CA SER A 552 -3.96 -29.07 4.51
C SER A 552 -5.16 -28.88 3.57
N LEU A 553 -4.97 -29.12 2.27
CA LEU A 553 -6.03 -29.03 1.25
C LEU A 553 -7.13 -30.05 1.50
N ARG A 554 -6.77 -31.29 1.86
CA ARG A 554 -7.73 -32.33 2.22
C ARG A 554 -8.59 -31.89 3.41
N MET A 555 -7.97 -31.36 4.46
CA MET A 555 -8.69 -30.93 5.67
C MET A 555 -9.58 -29.72 5.38
N THR A 556 -9.14 -28.81 4.52
CA THR A 556 -9.90 -27.62 4.13
C THR A 556 -11.15 -27.97 3.32
N ALA A 557 -11.02 -28.90 2.37
CA ALA A 557 -12.14 -29.33 1.52
C ALA A 557 -12.94 -30.52 2.07
N ASN A 558 -12.56 -31.04 3.24
CA ASN A 558 -13.09 -32.30 3.79
C ASN A 558 -13.13 -33.45 2.75
N ALA A 559 -12.06 -33.55 1.95
CA ALA A 559 -12.00 -34.46 0.82
C ALA A 559 -11.81 -35.93 1.25
N SER A 560 -12.44 -36.83 0.51
CA SER A 560 -12.27 -38.29 0.68
C SER A 560 -10.90 -38.76 0.20
N ASP A 561 -10.41 -39.87 0.77
CA ASP A 561 -9.10 -40.44 0.39
C ASP A 561 -9.02 -40.80 -1.11
N ASN A 562 -10.14 -41.19 -1.73
CA ASN A 562 -10.21 -41.42 -3.18
C ASN A 562 -9.96 -40.14 -3.99
N GLN A 563 -10.56 -39.01 -3.59
CA GLN A 563 -10.34 -37.73 -4.27
C GLN A 563 -8.89 -37.26 -4.18
N VAL A 564 -8.25 -37.50 -3.03
CA VAL A 564 -6.82 -37.22 -2.82
C VAL A 564 -5.97 -38.07 -3.76
N ARG A 565 -6.23 -39.38 -3.85
CA ARG A 565 -5.56 -40.28 -4.81
C ARG A 565 -5.75 -39.82 -6.25
N ARG A 566 -6.96 -39.39 -6.63
CA ARG A 566 -7.27 -38.84 -7.96
C ARG A 566 -6.43 -37.61 -8.29
N ALA A 567 -6.30 -36.67 -7.35
CA ALA A 567 -5.49 -35.47 -7.54
C ALA A 567 -3.98 -35.77 -7.66
N ILE A 568 -3.47 -36.70 -6.84
CA ILE A 568 -2.06 -37.16 -6.91
C ILE A 568 -1.80 -37.82 -8.26
N VAL A 569 -2.66 -38.74 -8.68
CA VAL A 569 -2.49 -39.45 -9.95
C VAL A 569 -2.52 -38.47 -11.12
N SER A 570 -3.49 -37.56 -11.18
CA SER A 570 -3.59 -36.60 -12.29
C SER A 570 -2.39 -35.65 -12.36
N SER A 571 -1.86 -35.20 -11.21
CA SER A 571 -0.67 -34.33 -11.16
C SER A 571 0.61 -35.09 -11.54
N PHE A 572 0.81 -36.31 -11.04
CA PHE A 572 1.98 -37.14 -11.36
C PHE A 572 1.99 -37.50 -12.86
N MET A 573 0.85 -37.87 -13.43
CA MET A 573 0.74 -38.21 -14.85
C MET A 573 0.98 -36.99 -15.76
N LYS A 574 0.44 -35.81 -15.39
CA LYS A 574 0.75 -34.55 -16.09
C LYS A 574 2.25 -34.25 -16.07
N HIS A 575 2.92 -34.43 -14.94
CA HIS A 575 4.35 -34.18 -14.80
C HIS A 575 5.20 -35.19 -15.59
N ILE A 576 4.85 -36.48 -15.56
CA ILE A 576 5.51 -37.51 -16.38
C ILE A 576 5.36 -37.20 -17.87
N GLN A 577 4.19 -36.74 -18.32
CA GLN A 577 3.99 -36.31 -19.70
C GLN A 577 4.91 -35.13 -20.07
N GLN A 578 5.04 -34.12 -19.19
CA GLN A 578 5.95 -33.00 -19.40
C GLN A 578 7.41 -33.45 -19.53
N LEU A 579 7.85 -34.42 -18.72
CA LEU A 579 9.19 -35.00 -18.80
C LEU A 579 9.40 -35.79 -20.10
N MET A 580 8.37 -36.46 -20.61
CA MET A 580 8.40 -37.16 -21.90
C MET A 580 8.46 -36.19 -23.08
N GLU A 581 7.73 -35.07 -23.02
CA GLU A 581 7.80 -33.99 -24.00
C GLU A 581 9.18 -33.31 -24.00
N ALA A 582 9.84 -33.25 -22.84
CA ALA A 582 11.23 -32.81 -22.70
C ALA A 582 12.28 -33.82 -23.23
N GLY A 583 11.85 -34.99 -23.73
CA GLY A 583 12.71 -35.97 -24.41
C GLY A 583 13.22 -37.12 -23.53
N LYS A 584 12.76 -37.26 -22.28
CA LYS A 584 13.07 -38.44 -21.44
C LYS A 584 12.24 -39.66 -21.87
N GLY A 585 12.80 -40.87 -21.71
CA GLY A 585 12.07 -42.11 -21.95
C GLY A 585 10.99 -42.36 -20.89
N ALA A 586 9.87 -42.98 -21.25
CA ALA A 586 8.73 -43.21 -20.35
C ALA A 586 9.13 -43.93 -19.04
N GLY A 587 9.92 -45.00 -19.11
CA GLY A 587 10.38 -45.72 -17.92
C GLY A 587 11.31 -44.91 -17.00
N GLN A 588 12.16 -44.05 -17.56
CA GLN A 588 13.04 -43.17 -16.77
C GLN A 588 12.24 -42.08 -16.05
N ALA A 589 11.27 -41.47 -16.74
CA ALA A 589 10.42 -40.42 -16.17
C ALA A 589 9.54 -40.97 -15.03
N VAL A 590 8.96 -42.17 -15.20
CA VAL A 590 8.17 -42.83 -14.16
C VAL A 590 9.04 -43.15 -12.93
N SER A 591 10.19 -43.79 -13.13
CA SER A 591 11.09 -44.16 -12.02
C SER A 591 11.59 -42.93 -11.25
N GLU A 592 11.91 -41.83 -11.93
CA GLU A 592 12.35 -40.57 -11.30
C GLU A 592 11.26 -39.94 -10.40
N VAL A 593 10.02 -39.91 -10.87
CA VAL A 593 8.91 -39.31 -10.12
C VAL A 593 8.50 -40.20 -8.93
N PHE A 594 8.29 -41.50 -9.15
CA PHE A 594 7.84 -42.39 -8.08
C PHE A 594 8.93 -42.69 -7.05
N SER A 595 10.22 -42.70 -7.41
CA SER A 595 11.30 -42.84 -6.42
C SER A 595 11.42 -41.62 -5.51
N LYS A 596 11.26 -40.41 -6.07
CA LYS A 596 11.38 -39.16 -5.30
C LYS A 596 10.16 -38.91 -4.40
N TYR A 597 8.96 -39.29 -4.84
CA TYR A 597 7.70 -39.00 -4.13
C TYR A 597 6.99 -40.26 -3.61
N LYS A 598 7.73 -41.36 -3.38
CA LYS A 598 7.22 -42.62 -2.81
C LYS A 598 6.38 -42.38 -1.55
N GLU A 599 6.91 -41.57 -0.63
CA GLU A 599 6.28 -41.32 0.68
C GLU A 599 4.91 -40.65 0.57
N VAL A 600 4.70 -39.80 -0.45
CA VAL A 600 3.42 -39.12 -0.69
C VAL A 600 2.35 -40.14 -1.07
N VAL A 601 2.69 -41.08 -1.96
CA VAL A 601 1.76 -42.14 -2.41
C VAL A 601 1.52 -43.14 -1.27
N GLU A 602 2.57 -43.56 -0.57
CA GLU A 602 2.51 -44.52 0.54
C GLU A 602 1.54 -44.08 1.64
N ARG A 603 1.55 -42.80 2.02
CA ARG A 603 0.69 -42.29 3.10
C ARG A 603 -0.79 -42.11 2.70
N THR A 604 -1.14 -42.32 1.43
CA THR A 604 -2.53 -42.34 0.95
C THR A 604 -3.15 -43.72 0.85
N LEU A 605 -2.38 -44.77 1.19
CA LEU A 605 -2.77 -46.17 1.13
C LEU A 605 -2.84 -46.76 2.54
N PHE A 606 -4.03 -47.00 3.08
CA PHE A 606 -4.22 -47.46 4.46
C PHE A 606 -4.45 -48.98 4.59
N ASP A 607 -4.59 -49.68 3.46
CA ASP A 607 -5.05 -51.07 3.42
C ASP A 607 -3.93 -52.15 3.42
N ARG A 608 -2.67 -51.78 3.70
CA ARG A 608 -1.53 -52.73 3.68
C ARG A 608 -1.71 -53.98 4.55
N GLN A 609 -2.42 -53.87 5.69
CA GLN A 609 -2.61 -54.97 6.63
C GLN A 609 -3.94 -55.73 6.46
N LYS A 610 -4.75 -55.41 5.43
CA LYS A 610 -6.06 -56.04 5.18
C LYS A 610 -5.99 -57.00 3.99
N GLU A 611 -6.72 -58.11 4.06
CA GLU A 611 -6.89 -59.07 2.95
C GLU A 611 -7.61 -58.46 1.72
N GLN A 612 -8.45 -57.43 1.93
CA GLN A 612 -9.05 -56.67 0.83
C GLN A 612 -8.34 -55.34 0.64
N LYS A 613 -7.58 -55.20 -0.45
CA LYS A 613 -6.70 -54.07 -0.76
C LYS A 613 -7.43 -52.96 -1.53
N LYS A 614 -8.56 -52.47 -0.98
CA LYS A 614 -9.48 -51.55 -1.68
C LYS A 614 -8.81 -50.24 -2.12
N ASP A 615 -7.98 -49.65 -1.28
CA ASP A 615 -7.25 -48.41 -1.61
C ASP A 615 -6.23 -48.59 -2.74
N GLN A 616 -5.54 -49.73 -2.79
CA GLN A 616 -4.55 -50.03 -3.83
C GLN A 616 -5.24 -50.30 -5.17
N VAL A 617 -6.35 -51.04 -5.16
CA VAL A 617 -7.19 -51.27 -6.36
C VAL A 617 -7.77 -49.95 -6.87
N ASP A 618 -8.24 -49.08 -5.98
CA ASP A 618 -8.74 -47.75 -6.33
C ASP A 618 -7.66 -46.87 -6.97
N LEU A 619 -6.41 -46.90 -6.46
CA LEU A 619 -5.28 -46.22 -7.08
C LEU A 619 -5.01 -46.71 -8.52
N LEU A 620 -5.01 -48.03 -8.73
CA LEU A 620 -4.80 -48.64 -10.05
C LEU A 620 -5.93 -48.29 -11.03
N LEU A 621 -7.18 -48.28 -10.57
CA LEU A 621 -8.34 -47.86 -11.39
C LEU A 621 -8.25 -46.40 -11.81
N VAL A 622 -7.87 -45.52 -10.87
CA VAL A 622 -7.71 -44.09 -11.14
C VAL A 622 -6.56 -43.82 -12.11
N LEU A 623 -5.43 -44.53 -11.97
CA LEU A 623 -4.32 -44.50 -12.92
C LEU A 623 -4.76 -44.92 -14.32
N GLN A 624 -5.49 -46.04 -14.41
CA GLN A 624 -6.03 -46.53 -15.67
C GLN A 624 -6.95 -45.48 -16.31
N GLN A 625 -7.83 -44.84 -15.53
CA GLN A 625 -8.79 -43.85 -16.01
C GLN A 625 -8.13 -42.57 -16.53
N ASP A 626 -7.12 -42.01 -15.84
CA ASP A 626 -6.43 -40.79 -16.30
C ASP A 626 -5.59 -41.05 -17.57
N LEU A 627 -5.00 -42.24 -17.69
CA LEU A 627 -4.16 -42.64 -18.82
C LEU A 627 -4.93 -42.90 -20.12
N VAL A 628 -6.25 -43.09 -20.08
CA VAL A 628 -7.10 -43.22 -21.29
C VAL A 628 -6.97 -42.00 -22.20
N HIS A 629 -6.86 -40.81 -21.64
CA HIS A 629 -6.86 -39.55 -22.38
C HIS A 629 -5.44 -39.06 -22.76
N ARG A 630 -4.40 -39.86 -22.49
CA ARG A 630 -2.98 -39.46 -22.60
C ARG A 630 -2.26 -40.23 -23.72
N SER A 631 -1.31 -39.58 -24.38
CA SER A 631 -0.53 -40.20 -25.46
C SER A 631 0.43 -41.27 -24.91
N LYS A 632 0.45 -42.47 -25.52
CA LYS A 632 1.25 -43.63 -25.05
C LYS A 632 0.89 -44.13 -23.63
N GLY A 633 -0.37 -43.95 -23.22
CA GLY A 633 -0.85 -44.34 -21.89
C GLY A 633 -0.70 -45.83 -21.57
N ASP A 634 -0.72 -46.71 -22.57
CA ASP A 634 -0.47 -48.15 -22.46
C ASP A 634 0.93 -48.47 -21.93
N THR A 635 1.96 -47.85 -22.54
CA THR A 635 3.35 -48.05 -22.12
C THR A 635 3.63 -47.41 -20.76
N VAL A 636 3.04 -46.24 -20.48
CA VAL A 636 3.19 -45.54 -19.20
C VAL A 636 2.53 -46.35 -18.09
N LEU A 637 1.35 -46.95 -18.32
CA LEU A 637 0.68 -47.81 -17.34
C LEU A 637 1.56 -49.02 -16.99
N LEU A 638 2.15 -49.70 -17.98
CA LEU A 638 3.03 -50.85 -17.74
C LEU A 638 4.24 -50.47 -16.88
N PHE A 639 4.96 -49.39 -17.23
CA PHE A 639 6.12 -48.94 -16.44
C PHE A 639 5.71 -48.45 -15.05
N THR A 640 4.54 -47.83 -14.91
CA THR A 640 4.01 -47.39 -13.62
C THR A 640 3.65 -48.58 -12.75
N ALA A 641 2.95 -49.59 -13.29
CA ALA A 641 2.62 -50.82 -12.58
C ALA A 641 3.88 -51.55 -12.10
N LYS A 642 4.92 -51.66 -12.95
CA LYS A 642 6.21 -52.24 -12.56
C LYS A 642 6.91 -51.43 -11.47
N SER A 643 6.92 -50.10 -11.59
CA SER A 643 7.56 -49.22 -10.60
C SER A 643 6.84 -49.23 -9.25
N LEU A 644 5.50 -49.39 -9.23
CA LEU A 644 4.73 -49.50 -8.00
C LEU A 644 5.02 -50.82 -7.27
N TYR A 645 5.21 -51.91 -8.01
CA TYR A 645 5.63 -53.21 -7.49
C TYR A 645 7.08 -53.16 -6.94
N GLU A 646 8.05 -52.68 -7.74
CA GLU A 646 9.46 -52.56 -7.33
C GLU A 646 9.66 -51.67 -6.08
N LEU A 647 8.77 -50.68 -5.88
CA LEU A 647 8.82 -49.78 -4.73
C LEU A 647 8.00 -50.28 -3.53
N GLU A 648 7.42 -51.49 -3.59
CA GLU A 648 6.59 -52.09 -2.53
C GLU A 648 5.42 -51.15 -2.11
N LEU A 649 4.82 -50.48 -3.10
CA LEU A 649 3.65 -49.61 -2.88
C LEU A 649 2.32 -50.36 -3.06
N VAL A 650 2.29 -51.35 -3.96
CA VAL A 650 1.11 -52.16 -4.28
C VAL A 650 1.50 -53.63 -4.20
N ASP A 651 0.70 -54.41 -3.48
CA ASP A 651 0.92 -55.84 -3.26
C ASP A 651 0.36 -56.67 -4.43
N GLU A 652 0.83 -57.91 -4.61
CA GLU A 652 0.45 -58.80 -5.72
C GLU A 652 -1.06 -59.07 -5.74
N GLU A 653 -1.65 -59.37 -4.58
CA GLU A 653 -3.10 -59.56 -4.38
C GLU A 653 -3.95 -58.39 -4.92
N ALA A 654 -3.42 -57.16 -4.92
CA ALA A 654 -4.14 -55.99 -5.40
C ALA A 654 -4.17 -55.92 -6.93
N TYR A 655 -3.14 -56.44 -7.62
CA TYR A 655 -3.14 -56.52 -9.08
C TYR A 655 -4.17 -57.54 -9.58
N ASP A 656 -4.32 -58.67 -8.88
CA ASP A 656 -5.37 -59.67 -9.21
C ASP A 656 -6.77 -59.15 -8.91
N GLN A 657 -6.95 -58.48 -7.77
CA GLN A 657 -8.22 -57.84 -7.42
C GLN A 657 -8.59 -56.74 -8.44
N TRP A 658 -7.62 -55.97 -8.92
CA TRP A 658 -7.82 -54.95 -9.96
C TRP A 658 -8.13 -55.57 -11.33
N TRP A 659 -7.43 -56.64 -11.71
CA TRP A 659 -7.64 -57.33 -12.99
C TRP A 659 -9.05 -57.95 -13.08
N ASN A 660 -9.53 -58.50 -11.97
CA ASN A 660 -10.85 -59.12 -11.84
C ASN A 660 -12.00 -58.12 -11.59
N ASP A 661 -11.72 -56.85 -11.28
CA ASP A 661 -12.77 -55.83 -11.06
C ASP A 661 -13.53 -55.51 -12.35
N GLU A 662 -14.86 -55.53 -12.31
CA GLU A 662 -15.72 -55.17 -13.43
C GLU A 662 -15.45 -53.73 -13.93
N ARG A 663 -15.04 -52.83 -13.02
CA ARG A 663 -14.75 -51.41 -13.32
C ARG A 663 -13.53 -51.25 -14.24
N SER A 664 -12.54 -52.14 -14.17
CA SER A 664 -11.33 -52.07 -15.01
C SER A 664 -11.59 -52.45 -16.48
N SER A 665 -12.76 -53.02 -16.78
CA SER A 665 -13.15 -53.51 -18.11
C SER A 665 -14.38 -52.81 -18.71
N ALA A 666 -14.87 -51.77 -18.04
CA ALA A 666 -16.17 -51.13 -18.30
C ALA A 666 -16.24 -50.39 -19.66
N THR A 667 -15.12 -49.93 -20.21
CA THR A 667 -15.08 -49.17 -21.48
C THR A 667 -14.03 -49.76 -22.43
N GLU A 668 -14.28 -49.73 -23.75
CA GLU A 668 -13.36 -50.27 -24.76
C GLU A 668 -11.96 -49.61 -24.69
N GLU A 669 -11.91 -48.31 -24.38
CA GLU A 669 -10.66 -47.56 -24.21
C GLU A 669 -9.88 -47.95 -22.95
N MET A 670 -10.55 -48.38 -21.88
CA MET A 670 -9.88 -48.93 -20.70
C MET A 670 -9.26 -50.30 -20.98
N ARG A 671 -9.86 -51.08 -21.89
CA ARG A 671 -9.34 -52.39 -22.31
C ARG A 671 -8.07 -52.29 -23.16
N THR A 672 -7.94 -51.24 -23.98
CA THR A 672 -6.75 -51.04 -24.80
C THR A 672 -5.55 -50.63 -23.96
N VAL A 673 -5.74 -49.72 -22.99
CA VAL A 673 -4.66 -49.24 -22.10
C VAL A 673 -4.10 -50.36 -21.22
N ARG A 674 -4.95 -51.26 -20.70
CA ARG A 674 -4.50 -52.39 -19.87
C ARG A 674 -3.90 -53.56 -20.67
N GLY A 675 -3.99 -53.56 -22.00
CA GLY A 675 -3.57 -54.69 -22.84
C GLY A 675 -2.07 -55.02 -22.75
N GLN A 676 -1.22 -54.01 -22.57
CA GLN A 676 0.23 -54.23 -22.35
C GLN A 676 0.55 -54.66 -20.92
N ALA A 677 -0.26 -54.23 -19.94
CA ALA A 677 -0.12 -54.63 -18.54
C ALA A 677 -0.47 -56.11 -18.31
N GLN A 678 -1.21 -56.74 -19.23
CA GLN A 678 -1.55 -58.16 -19.16
C GLN A 678 -0.31 -59.05 -19.03
N GLN A 679 0.75 -58.78 -19.81
CA GLN A 679 1.99 -59.56 -19.76
C GLN A 679 2.69 -59.50 -18.40
N PHE A 680 2.46 -58.41 -17.66
CA PHE A 680 3.02 -58.23 -16.33
C PHE A 680 2.17 -58.93 -15.25
N VAL A 681 0.84 -58.87 -15.37
CA VAL A 681 -0.06 -59.61 -14.46
C VAL A 681 0.09 -61.11 -14.64
N ASP A 682 0.17 -61.61 -15.89
CA ASP A 682 0.40 -63.03 -16.16
C ASP A 682 1.77 -63.50 -15.60
N TRP A 683 2.80 -62.64 -15.66
CA TRP A 683 4.10 -62.92 -15.04
C TRP A 683 4.06 -62.96 -13.51
N LEU A 684 3.27 -62.09 -12.87
CA LEU A 684 3.08 -62.10 -11.42
C LEU A 684 2.37 -63.39 -10.96
N ALA A 685 1.35 -63.83 -11.69
CA ALA A 685 0.64 -65.08 -11.40
C ALA A 685 1.53 -66.32 -11.55
N GLU A 686 2.40 -66.37 -12.57
CA GLU A 686 3.39 -67.45 -12.73
C GLU A 686 4.44 -67.44 -11.60
N ALA A 687 4.86 -66.25 -11.12
CA ALA A 687 5.80 -66.13 -10.02
C ALA A 687 5.21 -66.56 -8.66
N GLU A 688 3.91 -66.35 -8.45
CA GLU A 688 3.19 -66.82 -7.25
C GLU A 688 3.04 -68.36 -7.22
N GLU A 689 2.71 -68.97 -8.37
CA GLU A 689 2.65 -70.43 -8.51
C GLU A 689 4.03 -71.07 -8.22
N GLU A 690 5.13 -70.48 -8.71
CA GLU A 690 6.49 -70.98 -8.41
C GLU A 690 6.88 -70.80 -6.91
N SER A 691 6.48 -69.70 -6.26
CA SER A 691 6.80 -69.47 -4.84
C SER A 691 5.99 -70.36 -3.89
N SER A 692 4.74 -70.67 -4.23
CA SER A 692 3.89 -71.56 -3.42
C SER A 692 4.29 -73.04 -3.56
N GLU A 693 4.79 -73.46 -4.73
CA GLU A 693 5.37 -74.80 -4.91
C GLU A 693 6.70 -74.99 -4.14
N GLU A 694 7.48 -73.92 -3.90
CA GLU A 694 8.68 -73.99 -3.05
C GLU A 694 8.34 -74.06 -1.54
N GLU A 695 7.32 -73.33 -1.06
CA GLU A 695 6.89 -73.40 0.36
C GLU A 695 6.25 -74.75 0.72
N ASP A 696 5.48 -75.36 -0.17
CA ASP A 696 4.92 -76.72 0.04
C ASP A 696 6.02 -77.82 0.00
N SER A 697 7.20 -77.53 -0.56
CA SER A 697 8.32 -78.47 -0.61
C SER A 697 9.18 -78.50 0.67
N ASP A 698 9.17 -77.43 1.46
CA ASP A 698 9.92 -77.32 2.72
C ASP A 698 9.14 -77.88 3.94
N GLU A 699 7.82 -78.12 3.83
CA GLU A 699 7.03 -78.75 4.90
C GLU A 699 7.05 -80.30 4.88
N GLU A 700 7.51 -80.96 3.81
CA GLU A 700 7.57 -82.43 3.73
C GLU A 700 8.93 -83.06 4.14
N GLU A 701 9.96 -82.28 4.53
CA GLU A 701 11.29 -82.80 4.94
C GLU A 701 11.59 -82.77 6.46
N SER A 702 10.57 -82.77 7.34
CA SER A 702 10.80 -82.75 8.80
C SER A 702 10.25 -83.90 9.65
N ASP A 703 9.82 -85.02 9.04
CA ASP A 703 9.19 -86.14 9.78
C ASP A 703 9.86 -87.53 9.60
N ASP A 704 11.16 -87.61 9.36
CA ASP A 704 11.94 -88.87 9.46
C ASP A 704 13.39 -88.65 9.96
N GLU A 705 13.60 -88.57 11.29
CA GLU A 705 14.67 -89.24 12.08
C GLU A 705 14.57 -89.00 13.61
#